data_AF-B4N104-F1
#
_entry.id   AF-B4N104-F1
#
_cell.length_a   1.000
_cell.length_b   1.000
_cell.length_c   1.000
_cell.angle_alpha   90.00
_cell.angle_beta   90.00
_cell.angle_gamma   90.00
#
_symmetry.space_group_name_H-M   'P 1'
#
loop_
_entity.id
_entity.type
_entity.pdbx_description
1 polymer ?
#
loop_
_entity_poly.entity_id
_entity_poly.type
_entity_poly.pdbx_seq_one_letter_code
_entity_poly.pdbx_strand_id
1 'polypeptide(L)'
;MDDVASARNENENLRKIRNRLMQWESKTDPLAALSIEQDECLDALTNLWRNDESLSSAPAPPANATPTKAVSAPSCDDVAQLPEEGLSNTNDFLLWFVNVNSEIEQRGDASYQKYLQQLEQRKAECSDMLQQISVAMGRLQALSDEYEFVHQKTSALNTASEQLIDEQEKLQDLSQDIQRRLHYFSQVELLNQRLQSPTLSVASEAFRECLNKIDECLNYIAENPKFKDSAAFNVKYRQCLAKATGLVRNYVTNVINQATEATLHPKQNVSDATNALKAPDAAFALYYGKYQTAAAKVKRVSQLIESRLEEHSGQEYGQLMTDLQQHYLAQRASVMSPAVNSSIQNVKIAHKGDHCSLTRSACSFLVHVCQDEQRLFYQFFTTGAPHLTVYLDGLCTILYDTLRPFIIHINHLETLAEICSILRIEMLEEHVQQNPTALEAFGTTVHQLLQDVQERLVFRAHLYLQSDIQNFSPSSGDLAYPEKLEMMESIALSLQEPAQLRRSDSRVSIISSASSALETESVDTAYRVKQLNSPADLHGMWYPTVRRTLVCLSRLYRCVDRPIFQGLSQEALKLCIQSVSHAAAKISAAKTPIDGELFEIKHLLILREQIAPFRVDFTVKETSLDFSKVKTAAFGLLQKRKQLFSMGSNNALLEFLLEGTPQIKEHLLDSRKEVDRQLKTVCEQYIKDAVNMLVSPLITFLDKAQALLSSTTAPETPKANYALRQSPWASPQQISSIIQEAQRLIKAKLAVLQRAMQLYLSNRDTEFIIFRPIRNNIIQSFVKLEQLLTTNGYSSDDMIISSCPSAEQVSILLSSASILATETVASFARKISTSSSVEGRKLSTLTTNPELAEEQSQTTENEEAEPAIEEKVEPVTTA
;
A
#
# COMPACT_ATOMS: atom_id res chain seq x y z
N MET A 1 18.18 50.79 6.63
CA MET A 1 18.96 51.67 7.53
C MET A 1 18.97 53.11 7.04
N ASP A 2 18.80 53.37 5.73
CA ASP A 2 18.78 54.74 5.18
C ASP A 2 17.56 55.58 5.58
N ASP A 3 16.37 54.99 5.80
CA ASP A 3 15.19 55.75 6.25
C ASP A 3 15.33 56.33 7.66
N VAL A 4 16.06 55.64 8.55
CA VAL A 4 16.27 56.11 9.94
C VAL A 4 17.29 57.25 9.98
N ALA A 5 18.27 57.24 9.08
CA ALA A 5 19.24 58.33 8.92
C ALA A 5 18.58 59.57 8.30
N SER A 6 17.70 59.38 7.31
CA SER A 6 16.91 60.45 6.70
C SER A 6 16.00 61.13 7.72
N ALA A 7 15.22 60.34 8.47
CA ALA A 7 14.33 60.86 9.51
C ALA A 7 15.07 61.60 10.64
N ARG A 8 16.26 61.13 11.03
CA ARG A 8 17.10 61.85 12.02
C ARG A 8 17.59 63.20 11.50
N ASN A 9 18.02 63.25 10.24
CA ASN A 9 18.53 64.48 9.63
C ASN A 9 17.42 65.51 9.43
N GLU A 10 16.22 65.05 9.06
CA GLU A 10 15.02 65.88 8.95
C GLU A 10 14.60 66.45 10.32
N ASN A 11 14.67 65.64 11.38
CA ASN A 11 14.41 66.08 12.75
C ASN A 11 15.44 67.12 13.24
N GLU A 12 16.71 66.96 12.87
CA GLU A 12 17.76 67.92 13.22
C GLU A 12 17.58 69.25 12.49
N ASN A 13 17.16 69.22 11.22
CA ASN A 13 16.83 70.42 10.45
C ASN A 13 15.63 71.16 11.03
N LEU A 14 14.57 70.45 11.44
CA LEU A 14 13.41 71.05 12.11
C LEU A 14 13.80 71.73 13.43
N ARG A 15 14.72 71.14 14.21
CA ARG A 15 15.26 71.78 15.43
C ARG A 15 16.06 73.05 15.13
N LYS A 16 16.87 73.05 14.06
CA LYS A 16 17.62 74.24 13.62
C LYS A 16 16.68 75.36 13.17
N ILE A 17 15.62 75.03 12.43
CA ILE A 17 14.60 75.99 11.98
C ILE A 17 13.86 76.57 13.21
N ARG A 18 13.45 75.72 14.15
CA ARG A 18 12.78 76.17 15.39
C ARG A 18 13.67 77.10 16.23
N ASN A 19 14.95 76.79 16.37
CA ASN A 19 15.89 77.67 17.08
C ASN A 19 16.08 79.02 16.38
N ARG A 20 16.10 79.06 15.04
CA ARG A 20 16.18 80.33 14.30
C ARG A 20 14.89 81.14 14.42
N LEU A 21 13.72 80.51 14.40
CA LEU A 21 12.44 81.17 14.66
C LEU A 21 12.37 81.76 16.07
N MET A 22 12.85 81.03 17.09
CA MET A 22 12.97 81.53 18.46
C MET A 22 13.92 82.74 18.57
N GLN A 23 14.97 82.80 17.76
CA GLN A 23 15.86 83.98 17.67
C GLN A 23 15.22 85.15 16.90
N TRP A 24 14.34 84.85 15.93
CA TRP A 24 13.57 85.84 15.17
C TRP A 24 12.54 86.57 16.05
N GLU A 25 11.95 85.86 17.01
CA GLU A 25 10.95 86.37 17.98
C GLU A 25 11.55 86.77 19.35
N SER A 26 12.88 86.93 19.43
CA SER A 26 13.59 87.28 20.68
C SER A 26 13.20 88.66 21.21
N LYS A 27 12.89 88.77 22.51
CA LYS A 27 12.51 90.03 23.17
C LYS A 27 13.67 91.02 23.40
N THR A 28 14.91 90.55 23.37
CA THR A 28 16.08 91.37 23.74
C THR A 28 16.93 91.80 22.53
N ASP A 29 16.82 91.09 21.40
CA ASP A 29 17.50 91.41 20.13
C ASP A 29 16.80 90.68 18.96
N PRO A 30 15.64 91.14 18.49
CA PRO A 30 14.87 90.48 17.43
C PRO A 30 15.56 90.67 16.07
N LEU A 31 15.81 89.57 15.35
CA LEU A 31 16.33 89.57 13.97
C LEU A 31 15.23 89.74 12.91
N ALA A 32 14.00 90.02 13.32
CA ALA A 32 12.89 90.32 12.42
C ALA A 32 13.05 91.71 11.79
N ALA A 33 12.92 91.79 10.47
CA ALA A 33 12.88 93.08 9.78
C ALA A 33 11.61 93.85 10.19
N LEU A 34 11.75 95.14 10.50
CA LEU A 34 10.61 96.02 10.80
C LEU A 34 9.66 96.06 9.60
N SER A 35 8.35 96.10 9.87
CA SER A 35 7.37 96.31 8.79
C SER A 35 7.46 97.75 8.28
N ILE A 36 7.07 97.98 7.02
CA ILE A 36 7.08 99.31 6.40
C ILE A 36 6.29 100.33 7.25
N GLU A 37 5.16 99.90 7.85
CA GLU A 37 4.34 100.74 8.73
C GLU A 37 5.03 101.05 10.07
N GLN A 38 5.86 100.14 10.58
CA GLN A 38 6.66 100.35 11.80
C GLN A 38 7.83 101.30 11.55
N ASP A 39 8.49 101.18 10.39
CA ASP A 39 9.54 102.13 9.96
C ASP A 39 8.95 103.53 9.75
N GLU A 40 7.78 103.66 9.11
CA GLU A 40 7.08 104.94 8.96
C GLU A 40 6.70 105.58 10.32
N CYS A 41 6.26 104.77 11.30
CA CYS A 41 5.99 105.26 12.66
C CYS A 41 7.27 105.68 13.40
N LEU A 42 8.37 104.95 13.24
CA LEU A 42 9.66 105.29 13.81
C LEU A 42 10.22 106.57 13.20
N ASP A 43 10.08 106.76 11.89
CA ASP A 43 10.45 108.00 11.20
C ASP A 43 9.56 109.17 11.66
N ALA A 44 8.25 108.96 11.83
CA ALA A 44 7.35 109.97 12.36
C ALA A 44 7.72 110.39 13.79
N LEU A 45 8.04 109.43 14.67
CA LEU A 45 8.50 109.69 16.04
C LEU A 45 9.87 110.39 16.07
N THR A 46 10.80 109.97 15.21
CA THR A 46 12.15 110.56 15.12
C THR A 46 12.10 112.01 14.61
N ASN A 47 11.18 112.29 13.68
CA ASN A 47 10.95 113.64 13.16
C ASN A 47 10.24 114.55 14.19
N LEU A 48 9.32 114.01 15.00
CA LEU A 48 8.73 114.75 16.12
C LEU A 48 9.76 115.09 17.19
N TRP A 49 10.67 114.15 17.49
CA TRP A 49 11.71 114.35 18.51
C TRP A 49 12.80 115.34 18.07
N ARG A 50 13.20 115.34 16.79
CA ARG A 50 14.16 116.33 16.25
C ARG A 50 13.62 117.76 16.21
N ASN A 51 12.31 117.94 16.08
CA ASN A 51 11.71 119.27 15.96
C ASN A 51 11.58 119.99 17.32
N ASP A 52 11.66 119.29 18.45
CA ASP A 52 11.44 119.87 19.79
C ASP A 52 12.73 120.37 20.47
N GLU A 53 13.92 119.89 20.06
CA GLU A 53 15.20 120.30 20.66
C GLU A 53 15.81 121.62 20.12
N SER A 54 15.23 122.24 19.08
CA SER A 54 15.95 123.29 18.33
C SER A 54 15.59 124.75 18.64
N LEU A 55 14.57 125.09 19.45
CA LEU A 55 14.16 126.50 19.62
C LEU A 55 13.73 126.92 21.05
N SER A 56 14.44 126.45 22.09
CA SER A 56 14.38 127.06 23.43
C SER A 56 15.72 127.69 23.82
N SER A 57 16.00 128.88 23.26
CA SER A 57 16.94 129.85 23.85
C SER A 57 16.25 131.20 23.98
N ALA A 58 15.85 131.54 25.20
CA ALA A 58 15.29 132.83 25.59
C ALA A 58 16.43 133.87 25.87
N PRO A 59 16.15 135.14 26.19
CA PRO A 59 16.39 136.28 25.31
C PRO A 59 17.39 137.30 25.88
N ALA A 60 17.99 138.16 25.03
CA ALA A 60 18.52 139.45 25.47
C ALA A 60 18.63 140.46 24.29
N PRO A 61 17.96 141.63 24.39
CA PRO A 61 18.03 142.76 23.46
C PRO A 61 19.04 143.83 23.97
N PRO A 62 19.05 145.07 23.46
CA PRO A 62 19.36 145.55 22.10
C PRO A 62 20.52 146.58 22.16
N ALA A 63 20.66 147.41 21.12
CA ALA A 63 21.44 148.65 21.03
C ALA A 63 22.85 148.55 20.43
N ASN A 64 22.92 148.79 19.12
CA ASN A 64 23.87 149.64 18.40
C ASN A 64 23.63 149.37 16.92
N ALA A 65 23.51 150.32 16.02
CA ALA A 65 23.58 151.75 16.07
C ALA A 65 23.05 152.22 14.70
N THR A 66 22.87 153.53 14.57
CA THR A 66 22.51 154.27 13.34
C THR A 66 21.03 154.27 12.95
N PRO A 67 20.46 155.47 12.79
CA PRO A 67 20.55 156.55 13.76
C PRO A 67 19.17 157.18 14.03
N THR A 68 19.11 158.07 15.03
CA THR A 68 18.25 159.28 14.97
C THR A 68 16.72 159.10 14.93
N LYS A 69 16.10 158.83 16.08
CA LYS A 69 15.19 159.75 16.80
C LYS A 69 14.65 159.07 18.07
N ALA A 70 15.46 159.14 19.12
CA ALA A 70 15.06 159.15 20.52
C ALA A 70 15.32 160.57 21.04
N VAL A 71 14.88 160.84 22.26
CA VAL A 71 15.09 162.07 23.04
C VAL A 71 14.12 163.20 22.67
N SER A 72 13.51 163.77 23.71
CA SER A 72 13.21 165.21 23.85
C SER A 72 12.65 165.94 22.61
N ALA A 73 11.38 166.34 22.55
CA ALA A 73 10.84 167.44 23.35
C ALA A 73 11.06 167.29 24.88
N PRO A 74 11.96 168.04 25.55
CA PRO A 74 12.23 169.48 25.43
C PRO A 74 13.19 169.80 24.25
N SER A 75 12.85 170.53 23.21
CA SER A 75 11.96 171.68 23.19
C SER A 75 10.56 171.35 23.63
N CYS A 76 9.98 172.28 24.37
CA CYS A 76 8.59 172.29 24.77
C CYS A 76 7.65 172.33 23.54
N ASP A 77 7.91 171.53 22.49
CA ASP A 77 7.31 171.67 21.16
C ASP A 77 6.26 170.61 20.85
N ASP A 78 6.37 169.37 21.36
CA ASP A 78 5.46 168.26 20.99
C ASP A 78 4.51 167.79 22.11
N VAL A 79 4.50 168.50 23.23
CA VAL A 79 3.37 168.41 24.16
C VAL A 79 2.30 169.34 23.59
N ALA A 80 1.25 168.78 22.98
CA ALA A 80 0.17 169.47 22.25
C ALA A 80 0.62 170.73 21.49
N GLN A 81 0.98 170.56 20.21
CA GLN A 81 0.71 171.63 19.26
C GLN A 81 -0.75 172.05 19.42
N LEU A 82 -0.98 173.37 19.52
CA LEU A 82 -2.31 173.93 19.71
C LEU A 82 -3.28 173.26 18.72
N PRO A 83 -4.50 172.87 19.17
CA PRO A 83 -5.56 172.49 18.25
C PRO A 83 -5.64 173.54 17.12
N GLU A 84 -5.72 173.11 15.84
CA GLU A 84 -5.65 174.02 14.67
C GLU A 84 -6.71 175.15 14.69
N GLU A 85 -7.77 175.01 15.49
CA GLU A 85 -8.66 176.10 15.88
C GLU A 85 -8.14 176.76 17.17
N GLY A 86 -7.35 177.83 17.06
CA GLY A 86 -6.66 178.47 18.19
C GLY A 86 -7.47 178.60 19.50
N LEU A 87 -6.80 178.34 20.62
CA LEU A 87 -7.39 178.23 21.97
C LEU A 87 -8.14 179.50 22.40
N SER A 88 -9.44 179.38 22.64
CA SER A 88 -10.31 180.49 23.09
C SER A 88 -10.82 180.35 24.53
N ASN A 89 -10.60 179.22 25.23
CA ASN A 89 -11.18 178.95 26.56
C ASN A 89 -10.27 178.15 27.53
N THR A 90 -10.33 178.40 28.84
CA THR A 90 -9.40 177.88 29.87
C THR A 90 -9.54 176.39 30.17
N ASN A 91 -10.70 175.79 29.86
CA ASN A 91 -11.02 174.41 30.22
C ASN A 91 -10.21 173.39 29.42
N ASP A 92 -9.85 173.72 28.18
CA ASP A 92 -9.14 172.83 27.28
C ASP A 92 -7.70 172.52 27.75
N PHE A 93 -7.14 173.34 28.65
CA PHE A 93 -5.76 173.17 29.15
C PHE A 93 -5.62 172.09 30.24
N LEU A 94 -6.60 171.93 31.14
CA LEU A 94 -6.48 171.02 32.29
C LEU A 94 -6.61 169.55 31.92
N LEU A 95 -7.49 169.24 30.95
CA LEU A 95 -7.69 167.88 30.46
C LEU A 95 -6.41 167.29 29.87
N TRP A 96 -5.63 168.12 29.20
CA TRP A 96 -4.38 167.71 28.60
C TRP A 96 -3.31 167.35 29.64
N PHE A 97 -3.24 168.06 30.77
CA PHE A 97 -2.23 167.82 31.81
C PHE A 97 -2.39 166.47 32.52
N VAL A 98 -3.62 166.03 32.79
CA VAL A 98 -3.90 164.77 33.51
C VAL A 98 -3.43 163.55 32.72
N ASN A 99 -3.63 163.59 31.40
CA ASN A 99 -3.31 162.45 30.53
C ASN A 99 -1.81 162.14 30.52
N VAL A 100 -0.98 163.18 30.58
CA VAL A 100 0.48 163.05 30.58
C VAL A 100 0.99 162.36 31.85
N ASN A 101 0.36 162.59 33.00
CA ASN A 101 0.83 162.03 34.27
C ASN A 101 0.55 160.52 34.38
N SER A 102 -0.59 160.05 33.88
CA SER A 102 -0.96 158.62 33.88
C SER A 102 0.00 157.76 33.04
N GLU A 103 0.62 158.34 32.02
CA GLU A 103 1.51 157.60 31.12
C GLU A 103 2.88 157.30 31.77
N ILE A 104 3.26 158.05 32.81
CA ILE A 104 4.54 157.90 33.50
C ILE A 104 4.53 156.69 34.44
N GLU A 105 3.44 156.50 35.19
CA GLU A 105 3.31 155.41 36.18
C GLU A 105 3.30 154.02 35.52
N GLN A 106 2.57 153.85 34.41
CA GLN A 106 2.52 152.57 33.68
C GLN A 106 3.88 152.12 33.16
N ARG A 107 4.80 153.05 32.87
CA ARG A 107 6.14 152.72 32.38
C ARG A 107 7.06 152.19 33.50
N GLY A 108 6.74 152.41 34.78
CA GLY A 108 7.56 151.97 35.92
C GLY A 108 7.48 150.47 36.26
N ASP A 109 6.31 149.84 36.13
CA ASP A 109 6.03 148.50 36.71
C ASP A 109 6.11 147.32 35.73
N ALA A 110 6.39 147.55 34.45
CA ALA A 110 6.27 146.54 33.40
C ALA A 110 7.22 145.33 33.50
N SER A 111 8.34 145.43 34.23
CA SER A 111 9.36 144.35 34.28
C SER A 111 8.99 143.19 35.21
N TYR A 112 8.34 143.44 36.35
CA TYR A 112 8.01 142.38 37.32
C TYR A 112 6.85 141.49 36.87
N GLN A 113 5.87 142.07 36.16
CA GLN A 113 4.75 141.32 35.59
C GLN A 113 5.21 140.25 34.59
N LYS A 114 6.28 140.54 33.81
CA LYS A 114 6.82 139.57 32.85
C LYS A 114 7.44 138.32 33.52
N TYR A 115 8.11 138.48 34.67
CA TYR A 115 8.77 137.34 35.33
C TYR A 115 7.77 136.40 36.02
N LEU A 116 6.72 136.95 36.63
CA LEU A 116 5.67 136.14 37.27
C LEU A 116 4.94 135.27 36.25
N GLN A 117 4.69 135.82 35.05
CA GLN A 117 4.07 135.12 33.93
C GLN A 117 4.91 133.91 33.47
N GLN A 118 6.24 134.01 33.52
CA GLN A 118 7.13 132.92 33.12
C GLN A 118 7.12 131.74 34.11
N LEU A 119 7.00 132.02 35.42
CA LEU A 119 6.92 130.97 36.44
C LEU A 119 5.59 130.21 36.40
N GLU A 120 4.49 130.93 36.17
CA GLU A 120 3.17 130.30 35.98
C GLU A 120 3.15 129.40 34.76
N GLN A 121 3.80 129.81 33.67
CA GLN A 121 3.95 129.00 32.47
C GLN A 121 4.74 127.71 32.73
N ARG A 122 5.87 127.78 33.45
CA ARG A 122 6.67 126.58 33.76
C ARG A 122 5.96 125.59 34.67
N LYS A 123 5.17 126.08 35.63
CA LYS A 123 4.33 125.21 36.46
C LYS A 123 3.26 124.51 35.62
N ALA A 124 2.65 125.21 34.67
CA ALA A 124 1.68 124.64 33.75
C ALA A 124 2.32 123.54 32.87
N GLU A 125 3.51 123.78 32.32
CA GLU A 125 4.26 122.80 31.52
C GLU A 125 4.55 121.50 32.31
N CYS A 126 5.03 121.59 33.54
CA CYS A 126 5.27 120.39 34.37
C CYS A 126 3.98 119.63 34.72
N SER A 127 2.88 120.34 34.95
CA SER A 127 1.59 119.68 35.22
C SER A 127 1.04 118.96 34.00
N ASP A 128 1.24 119.52 32.80
CA ASP A 128 0.84 118.88 31.55
C ASP A 128 1.66 117.61 31.31
N MET A 129 2.98 117.65 31.53
CA MET A 129 3.84 116.48 31.36
C MET A 129 3.48 115.32 32.31
N LEU A 130 3.17 115.62 33.59
CA LEU A 130 2.70 114.60 34.53
C LEU A 130 1.36 114.01 34.10
N GLN A 131 0.45 114.83 33.58
CA GLN A 131 -0.82 114.37 33.03
C GLN A 131 -0.58 113.43 31.83
N GLN A 132 0.31 113.79 30.90
CA GLN A 132 0.65 112.95 29.76
C GLN A 132 1.24 111.59 30.17
N ILE A 133 2.14 111.55 31.15
CA ILE A 133 2.71 110.30 31.67
C ILE A 133 1.62 109.42 32.31
N SER A 134 0.71 110.02 33.09
CA SER A 134 -0.41 109.27 33.68
C SER A 134 -1.33 108.67 32.62
N VAL A 135 -1.59 109.40 31.54
CA VAL A 135 -2.37 108.91 30.39
C VAL A 135 -1.62 107.77 29.67
N ALA A 136 -0.31 107.90 29.49
CA ALA A 136 0.49 106.87 28.85
C ALA A 136 0.52 105.56 29.66
N MET A 137 0.68 105.64 30.99
CA MET A 137 0.60 104.46 31.86
C MET A 137 -0.80 103.83 31.83
N GLY A 138 -1.87 104.64 31.81
CA GLY A 138 -3.23 104.13 31.66
C GLY A 138 -3.43 103.39 30.34
N ARG A 139 -2.87 103.90 29.24
CA ARG A 139 -2.90 103.21 27.93
C ARG A 139 -2.10 101.91 27.94
N LEU A 140 -0.94 101.88 28.61
CA LEU A 140 -0.12 100.68 28.68
C LEU A 140 -0.77 99.58 29.51
N GLN A 141 -1.45 99.95 30.61
CA GLN A 141 -2.24 99.02 31.40
C GLN A 141 -3.41 98.46 30.58
N ALA A 142 -4.15 99.33 29.88
CA ALA A 142 -5.23 98.89 29.00
C ALA A 142 -4.73 97.93 27.92
N LEU A 143 -3.56 98.19 27.32
CA LEU A 143 -2.95 97.31 26.32
C LEU A 143 -2.54 95.95 26.93
N SER A 144 -2.00 95.93 28.15
CA SER A 144 -1.68 94.69 28.85
C SER A 144 -2.92 93.86 29.12
N ASP A 145 -3.99 94.51 29.59
CA ASP A 145 -5.26 93.85 29.89
C ASP A 145 -5.92 93.31 28.59
N GLU A 146 -5.86 94.07 27.49
CA GLU A 146 -6.31 93.62 26.17
C GLU A 146 -5.47 92.44 25.65
N TYR A 147 -4.14 92.47 25.80
CA TYR A 147 -3.27 91.38 25.38
C TYR A 147 -3.57 90.09 26.16
N GLU A 148 -3.73 90.18 27.48
CA GLU A 148 -4.06 89.03 28.31
C GLU A 148 -5.45 88.47 27.97
N PHE A 149 -6.43 89.35 27.73
CA PHE A 149 -7.75 88.95 27.24
C PHE A 149 -7.66 88.22 25.89
N VAL A 150 -6.92 88.77 24.92
CA VAL A 150 -6.73 88.13 23.60
C VAL A 150 -5.99 86.80 23.73
N HIS A 151 -4.96 86.72 24.58
CA HIS A 151 -4.21 85.48 24.79
C HIS A 151 -5.08 84.38 25.41
N GLN A 152 -5.86 84.69 26.46
CA GLN A 152 -6.78 83.73 27.07
C GLN A 152 -7.85 83.26 26.07
N LYS A 153 -8.44 84.18 25.28
CA LYS A 153 -9.42 83.83 24.25
C LYS A 153 -8.82 82.99 23.13
N THR A 154 -7.62 83.32 22.66
CA THR A 154 -6.92 82.59 21.59
C THR A 154 -6.49 81.21 22.06
N SER A 155 -5.98 81.07 23.29
CA SER A 155 -5.62 79.79 23.88
C SER A 155 -6.85 78.88 24.08
N ALA A 156 -7.96 79.44 24.58
CA ALA A 156 -9.23 78.74 24.69
C ALA A 156 -9.76 78.29 23.31
N LEU A 157 -9.67 79.15 22.30
CA LEU A 157 -10.06 78.81 20.92
C LEU A 157 -9.17 77.72 20.32
N ASN A 158 -7.84 77.80 20.51
CA ASN A 158 -6.91 76.79 20.02
C ASN A 158 -7.17 75.43 20.69
N THR A 159 -7.36 75.42 22.01
CA THR A 159 -7.71 74.19 22.76
C THR A 159 -9.02 73.59 22.27
N ALA A 160 -10.05 74.42 22.05
CA ALA A 160 -11.33 73.96 21.51
C ALA A 160 -11.19 73.44 20.06
N SER A 161 -10.33 74.06 19.26
CA SER A 161 -10.07 73.63 17.88
C SER A 161 -9.31 72.30 17.82
N GLU A 162 -8.31 72.11 18.68
CA GLU A 162 -7.60 70.83 18.83
C GLU A 162 -8.55 69.71 19.27
N GLN A 163 -9.42 69.98 20.24
CA GLN A 163 -10.45 69.02 20.67
C GLN A 163 -11.41 68.66 19.52
N LEU A 164 -11.83 69.63 18.70
CA LEU A 164 -12.68 69.38 17.54
C LEU A 164 -11.96 68.58 16.45
N ILE A 165 -10.66 68.81 16.23
CA ILE A 165 -9.86 68.03 15.29
C ILE A 165 -9.73 66.58 15.78
N ASP A 166 -9.44 66.37 17.06
CA ASP A 166 -9.38 65.02 17.67
C ASP A 166 -10.72 64.30 17.57
N GLU A 167 -11.84 65.00 17.79
CA GLU A 167 -13.18 64.44 17.62
C GLU A 167 -13.48 64.12 16.16
N GLN A 168 -13.08 65.00 15.22
CA GLN A 168 -13.23 64.77 13.79
C GLN A 168 -12.45 63.53 13.34
N GLU A 169 -11.20 63.36 13.78
CA GLU A 169 -10.37 62.20 13.46
C GLU A 169 -11.02 60.91 14.01
N LYS A 170 -11.46 60.91 15.27
CA LYS A 170 -12.17 59.77 15.87
C LYS A 170 -13.46 59.42 15.13
N LEU A 171 -14.25 60.43 14.74
CA LEU A 171 -15.48 60.22 13.98
C LEU A 171 -15.19 59.70 12.57
N GLN A 172 -14.10 60.15 11.95
CA GLN A 172 -13.67 59.69 10.64
C GLN A 172 -13.19 58.22 10.71
N ASP A 173 -12.44 57.85 11.74
CA ASP A 173 -12.03 56.46 11.99
C ASP A 173 -13.25 55.57 12.23
N LEU A 174 -14.19 56.02 13.06
CA LEU A 174 -15.43 55.30 13.31
C LEU A 174 -16.26 55.14 12.03
N SER A 175 -16.33 56.18 11.19
CA SER A 175 -17.03 56.14 9.90
C SER A 175 -16.39 55.10 8.97
N GLN A 176 -15.06 55.08 8.88
CA GLN A 176 -14.33 54.10 8.07
C GLN A 176 -14.55 52.67 8.58
N ASP A 177 -14.53 52.46 9.90
CA ASP A 177 -14.79 51.14 10.48
C ASP A 177 -16.22 50.66 10.25
N ILE A 178 -17.21 51.56 10.35
CA ILE A 178 -18.60 51.24 9.99
C ILE A 178 -18.67 50.86 8.51
N GLN A 179 -18.02 51.63 7.64
CA GLN A 179 -18.04 51.37 6.19
C GLN A 179 -17.37 50.03 5.84
N ARG A 180 -16.23 49.69 6.46
CA ARG A 180 -15.54 48.41 6.31
C ARG A 180 -16.43 47.24 6.74
N ARG A 181 -17.10 47.35 7.90
CA ARG A 181 -17.99 46.30 8.40
C ARG A 181 -19.23 46.15 7.52
N LEU A 182 -19.81 47.26 7.08
CA LEU A 182 -21.02 47.29 6.25
C LEU A 182 -20.77 46.79 4.81
N HIS A 183 -19.53 46.90 4.32
CA HIS A 183 -19.12 46.38 3.01
C HIS A 183 -19.53 44.91 2.82
N TYR A 184 -19.26 44.04 3.81
CA TYR A 184 -19.62 42.62 3.75
C TYR A 184 -21.13 42.36 3.76
N PHE A 185 -21.96 43.34 4.16
CA PHE A 185 -23.42 43.19 4.12
C PHE A 185 -24.02 43.74 2.82
N SER A 186 -23.36 44.67 2.13
CA SER A 186 -23.84 45.23 0.86
C SER A 186 -23.49 44.36 -0.37
N GLN A 187 -22.48 43.49 -0.27
CA GLN A 187 -22.04 42.65 -1.41
C GLN A 187 -23.07 41.60 -1.87
N VAL A 188 -24.00 41.13 -1.02
CA VAL A 188 -24.99 40.09 -1.36
C VAL A 188 -25.73 40.40 -2.66
N GLU A 189 -26.25 41.62 -2.79
CA GLU A 189 -27.13 41.98 -3.91
C GLU A 189 -26.35 42.04 -5.21
N LEU A 190 -25.14 42.62 -5.16
CA LEU A 190 -24.22 42.69 -6.30
C LEU A 190 -23.80 41.29 -6.77
N LEU A 191 -23.47 40.39 -5.84
CA LEU A 191 -23.07 39.02 -6.15
C LEU A 191 -24.23 38.22 -6.73
N ASN A 192 -25.43 38.34 -6.16
CA ASN A 192 -26.62 37.67 -6.66
C ASN A 192 -26.99 38.15 -8.08
N GLN A 193 -26.88 39.45 -8.36
CA GLN A 193 -27.11 39.99 -9.71
C GLN A 193 -26.06 39.49 -10.71
N ARG A 194 -24.79 39.43 -10.32
CA ARG A 194 -23.72 38.89 -11.18
C ARG A 194 -23.94 37.42 -11.51
N LEU A 195 -24.31 36.59 -10.52
CA LEU A 195 -24.57 35.17 -10.70
C LEU A 195 -25.81 34.88 -11.59
N GLN A 196 -26.76 35.82 -11.67
CA GLN A 196 -27.92 35.70 -12.56
C GLN A 196 -27.62 36.08 -14.01
N SER A 197 -26.45 36.66 -14.30
CA SER A 197 -26.12 37.09 -15.66
C SER A 197 -25.87 35.88 -16.58
N PRO A 198 -26.57 35.76 -17.72
CA PRO A 198 -26.43 34.62 -18.62
C PRO A 198 -25.10 34.61 -19.40
N THR A 199 -24.35 35.71 -19.36
CA THR A 199 -23.04 35.87 -19.99
C THR A 199 -21.88 35.40 -19.11
N LEU A 200 -22.12 35.06 -17.84
CA LEU A 200 -21.09 34.61 -16.92
C LEU A 200 -20.69 33.16 -17.22
N SER A 201 -19.49 32.97 -17.76
CA SER A 201 -18.91 31.64 -17.93
C SER A 201 -18.26 31.15 -16.64
N VAL A 202 -18.58 29.92 -16.24
CA VAL A 202 -18.02 29.25 -15.06
C VAL A 202 -16.49 29.12 -15.14
N ALA A 203 -15.94 29.02 -16.35
CA ALA A 203 -14.50 28.91 -16.58
C ALA A 203 -13.74 30.26 -16.53
N SER A 204 -14.44 31.38 -16.35
CA SER A 204 -13.86 32.73 -16.32
C SER A 204 -13.28 33.09 -14.95
N GLU A 205 -12.22 33.90 -14.93
CA GLU A 205 -11.69 34.51 -13.69
C GLU A 205 -12.75 35.35 -12.97
N ALA A 206 -13.69 35.97 -13.69
CA ALA A 206 -14.78 36.74 -13.08
C ALA A 206 -15.70 35.88 -12.20
N PHE A 207 -15.90 34.60 -12.54
CA PHE A 207 -16.66 33.66 -11.72
C PHE A 207 -15.86 33.24 -10.48
N ARG A 208 -14.55 33.02 -10.63
CA ARG A 208 -13.64 32.76 -9.51
C ARG A 208 -13.62 33.91 -8.50
N GLU A 209 -13.58 35.16 -8.96
CA GLU A 209 -13.69 36.33 -8.09
C GLU A 209 -15.02 36.39 -7.34
N CYS A 210 -16.13 36.01 -8.00
CA CYS A 210 -17.43 35.91 -7.33
C CYS A 210 -17.41 34.87 -6.21
N LEU A 211 -16.83 33.69 -6.45
CA LEU A 211 -16.68 32.66 -5.42
C LEU A 211 -15.81 33.14 -4.26
N ASN A 212 -14.63 33.71 -4.54
CA ASN A 212 -13.74 34.26 -3.50
C ASN A 212 -14.46 35.26 -2.60
N LYS A 213 -15.25 36.17 -3.19
CA LYS A 213 -16.02 37.16 -2.43
C LYS A 213 -17.14 36.52 -1.60
N ILE A 214 -17.80 35.48 -2.12
CA ILE A 214 -18.82 34.74 -1.37
C ILE A 214 -18.16 34.03 -0.17
N ASP A 215 -17.03 33.37 -0.38
CA ASP A 215 -16.27 32.66 0.65
C ASP A 215 -15.75 33.65 1.72
N GLU A 216 -15.18 34.78 1.33
CA GLU A 216 -14.72 35.86 2.22
C GLU A 216 -15.87 36.43 3.07
N CYS A 217 -17.01 36.73 2.44
CA CYS A 217 -18.19 37.20 3.16
C CYS A 217 -18.76 36.14 4.13
N LEU A 218 -18.76 34.87 3.74
CA LEU A 218 -19.21 33.77 4.61
C LEU A 218 -18.29 33.59 5.82
N ASN A 219 -16.97 33.64 5.61
CA ASN A 219 -15.97 33.54 6.68
C ASN A 219 -16.10 34.73 7.66
N TYR A 220 -16.20 35.96 7.15
CA TYR A 220 -16.37 37.16 7.99
C TYR A 220 -17.64 37.11 8.84
N ILE A 221 -18.76 36.64 8.28
CA ILE A 221 -20.03 36.51 9.01
C ILE A 221 -19.96 35.40 10.06
N ALA A 222 -19.26 34.30 9.77
CA ALA A 222 -19.06 33.20 10.70
C ALA A 222 -18.18 33.58 11.90
N GLU A 223 -17.13 34.39 11.68
CA GLU A 223 -16.27 34.93 12.75
C GLU A 223 -17.01 35.92 13.65
N ASN A 224 -18.06 36.58 13.14
CA ASN A 224 -18.84 37.59 13.85
C ASN A 224 -20.31 37.20 14.08
N PRO A 225 -20.58 36.14 14.88
CA PRO A 225 -21.95 35.65 15.10
C PRO A 225 -22.79 36.59 15.98
N LYS A 226 -22.16 37.54 16.67
CA LYS A 226 -22.84 38.49 17.59
C LYS A 226 -23.62 39.59 16.88
N PHE A 227 -23.42 39.81 15.57
CA PHE A 227 -24.14 40.86 14.84
C PHE A 227 -25.61 40.47 14.63
N LYS A 228 -26.51 41.45 14.79
CA LYS A 228 -27.98 41.26 14.78
C LYS A 228 -28.47 40.52 13.52
N ASP A 229 -28.01 40.93 12.35
CA ASP A 229 -28.47 40.38 11.06
C ASP A 229 -27.54 39.31 10.49
N SER A 230 -26.51 38.87 11.25
CA SER A 230 -25.51 37.89 10.82
C SER A 230 -26.15 36.61 10.27
N ALA A 231 -27.10 36.03 11.00
CA ALA A 231 -27.78 34.79 10.61
C ALA A 231 -28.58 34.95 9.30
N ALA A 232 -29.27 36.08 9.10
CA ALA A 232 -30.06 36.33 7.90
C ALA A 232 -29.17 36.47 6.64
N PHE A 233 -28.05 37.19 6.77
CA PHE A 233 -27.09 37.34 5.67
C PHE A 233 -26.32 36.05 5.39
N ASN A 234 -26.00 35.24 6.41
CA ASN A 234 -25.41 33.92 6.23
C ASN A 234 -26.28 33.04 5.30
N VAL A 235 -27.60 33.02 5.53
CA VAL A 235 -28.55 32.30 4.66
C VAL A 235 -28.56 32.85 3.24
N LYS A 236 -28.55 34.18 3.06
CA LYS A 236 -28.51 34.80 1.72
C LYS A 236 -27.21 34.47 0.96
N TYR A 237 -26.07 34.48 1.64
CA TYR A 237 -24.78 34.11 1.04
C TYR A 237 -24.72 32.62 0.70
N ARG A 238 -25.23 31.73 1.57
CA ARG A 238 -25.40 30.32 1.23
C ARG A 238 -26.33 30.09 0.04
N GLN A 239 -27.40 30.87 -0.11
CA GLN A 239 -28.22 30.82 -1.33
C GLN A 239 -27.46 31.26 -2.58
N CYS A 240 -26.59 32.27 -2.48
CA CYS A 240 -25.71 32.67 -3.59
C CYS A 240 -24.70 31.57 -3.92
N LEU A 241 -24.13 30.93 -2.90
CA LEU A 241 -23.26 29.77 -3.05
C LEU A 241 -23.98 28.60 -3.74
N ALA A 242 -25.17 28.21 -3.27
CA ALA A 242 -25.99 27.17 -3.88
C ALA A 242 -26.34 27.43 -5.35
N LYS A 243 -26.56 28.70 -5.73
CA LYS A 243 -26.73 29.11 -7.13
C LYS A 243 -25.44 28.92 -7.92
N ALA A 244 -24.31 29.37 -7.38
CA ALA A 244 -23.01 29.25 -8.03
C ALA A 244 -22.60 27.77 -8.22
N THR A 245 -22.78 26.93 -7.21
CA THR A 245 -22.54 25.48 -7.29
C THR A 245 -23.50 24.81 -8.27
N GLY A 246 -24.76 25.27 -8.36
CA GLY A 246 -25.71 24.85 -9.39
C GLY A 246 -25.26 25.16 -10.82
N LEU A 247 -24.72 26.36 -11.06
CA LEU A 247 -24.15 26.72 -12.38
C LEU A 247 -22.96 25.84 -12.74
N VAL A 248 -22.08 25.58 -11.78
CA VAL A 248 -20.94 24.66 -11.94
C VAL A 248 -21.42 23.25 -12.29
N ARG A 249 -22.39 22.73 -11.54
CA ARG A 249 -23.01 21.41 -11.80
C ARG A 249 -23.53 21.35 -13.24
N ASN A 250 -24.36 22.30 -13.64
CA ASN A 250 -24.94 22.34 -14.99
C ASN A 250 -23.86 22.43 -16.09
N TYR A 251 -22.83 23.26 -15.91
CA TYR A 251 -21.74 23.38 -16.86
C TYR A 251 -20.99 22.05 -17.04
N VAL A 252 -20.54 21.43 -15.94
CA VAL A 252 -19.78 20.18 -15.98
C VAL A 252 -20.65 19.04 -16.53
N THR A 253 -21.90 18.91 -16.07
CA THR A 253 -22.87 17.93 -16.59
C THR A 253 -23.06 18.08 -18.09
N ASN A 254 -23.21 19.30 -18.61
CA ASN A 254 -23.37 19.54 -20.05
C ASN A 254 -22.11 19.16 -20.83
N VAL A 255 -20.92 19.50 -20.34
CA VAL A 255 -19.65 19.15 -21.00
C VAL A 255 -19.44 17.63 -21.04
N ILE A 256 -19.75 16.93 -19.95
CA ILE A 256 -19.65 15.46 -19.87
C ILE A 256 -20.68 14.83 -20.80
N ASN A 257 -21.94 15.26 -20.77
CA ASN A 257 -23.00 14.69 -21.63
C ASN A 257 -22.66 14.87 -23.12
N GLN A 258 -22.12 16.04 -23.51
CA GLN A 258 -21.63 16.27 -24.88
C GLN A 258 -20.49 15.31 -25.26
N ALA A 259 -19.59 15.00 -24.33
CA ALA A 259 -18.52 14.03 -24.55
C ALA A 259 -19.08 12.59 -24.67
N THR A 260 -20.07 12.22 -23.85
CA THR A 260 -20.76 10.94 -23.90
C THR A 260 -21.46 10.76 -25.26
N GLU A 261 -22.28 11.72 -25.67
CA GLU A 261 -23.01 11.69 -26.94
C GLU A 261 -22.07 11.60 -28.15
N ALA A 262 -20.96 12.35 -28.12
CA ALA A 262 -19.95 12.31 -29.18
C ALA A 262 -19.21 10.96 -29.26
N THR A 263 -19.17 10.20 -28.16
CA THR A 263 -18.54 8.88 -28.09
C THR A 263 -19.52 7.77 -28.53
N LEU A 264 -20.78 7.86 -28.14
CA LEU A 264 -21.85 6.91 -28.52
C LEU A 264 -22.27 7.06 -29.99
N HIS A 265 -22.25 8.29 -30.52
CA HIS A 265 -22.63 8.58 -31.90
C HIS A 265 -21.49 9.33 -32.63
N PRO A 266 -20.42 8.63 -33.07
CA PRO A 266 -19.38 9.23 -33.87
C PRO A 266 -19.99 9.78 -35.17
N LYS A 267 -19.82 11.08 -35.46
CA LYS A 267 -20.33 11.73 -36.70
C LYS A 267 -19.61 11.28 -37.99
N GLN A 268 -18.99 10.10 -38.02
CA GLN A 268 -18.26 9.55 -39.17
C GLN A 268 -19.03 8.39 -39.81
N ASN A 269 -19.03 8.35 -41.14
CA ASN A 269 -19.77 7.42 -41.99
C ASN A 269 -19.71 5.97 -41.47
N VAL A 270 -20.88 5.37 -41.33
CA VAL A 270 -21.17 4.06 -40.72
C VAL A 270 -20.43 2.89 -41.41
N SER A 271 -19.86 3.09 -42.59
CA SER A 271 -19.13 2.09 -43.37
C SER A 271 -17.68 1.83 -42.92
N ASP A 272 -17.01 2.81 -42.29
CA ASP A 272 -15.60 2.66 -41.83
C ASP A 272 -15.47 2.32 -40.34
N ALA A 273 -16.53 2.53 -39.55
CA ALA A 273 -16.53 2.33 -38.11
C ALA A 273 -16.34 0.85 -37.70
N THR A 274 -16.92 -0.09 -38.45
CA THR A 274 -16.83 -1.54 -38.18
C THR A 274 -15.45 -2.13 -38.47
N ASN A 275 -14.69 -1.52 -39.38
CA ASN A 275 -13.30 -1.89 -39.66
C ASN A 275 -12.31 -1.16 -38.73
N ALA A 276 -12.61 0.06 -38.30
CA ALA A 276 -11.80 0.80 -37.32
C ALA A 276 -11.84 0.17 -35.91
N LEU A 277 -12.96 -0.47 -35.53
CA LEU A 277 -13.11 -1.21 -34.26
C LEU A 277 -12.17 -2.44 -34.14
N LYS A 278 -11.49 -2.85 -35.22
CA LYS A 278 -10.52 -3.96 -35.21
C LYS A 278 -9.09 -3.53 -34.89
N ALA A 279 -8.78 -2.23 -34.97
CA ALA A 279 -7.45 -1.69 -34.64
C ALA A 279 -7.46 -1.12 -33.21
N PRO A 280 -6.53 -1.54 -32.33
CA PRO A 280 -6.52 -1.13 -30.92
C PRO A 280 -6.41 0.40 -30.75
N ASP A 281 -5.59 1.06 -31.57
CA ASP A 281 -5.37 2.51 -31.51
C ASP A 281 -6.62 3.32 -31.90
N ALA A 282 -7.43 2.81 -32.83
CA ALA A 282 -8.66 3.47 -33.27
C ALA A 282 -9.79 3.31 -32.23
N ALA A 283 -9.86 2.17 -31.56
CA ALA A 283 -10.79 1.95 -30.45
C ALA A 283 -10.44 2.86 -29.25
N PHE A 284 -9.16 2.99 -28.89
CA PHE A 284 -8.72 3.90 -27.83
C PHE A 284 -9.07 5.36 -28.16
N ALA A 285 -8.78 5.81 -29.38
CA ALA A 285 -9.13 7.16 -29.82
C ALA A 285 -10.64 7.44 -29.76
N LEU A 286 -11.46 6.45 -30.10
CA LEU A 286 -12.92 6.56 -30.04
C LEU A 286 -13.42 6.69 -28.59
N TYR A 287 -12.99 5.81 -27.68
CA TYR A 287 -13.50 5.77 -26.31
C TYR A 287 -12.88 6.81 -25.38
N TYR A 288 -11.63 7.24 -25.61
CA TYR A 288 -10.92 8.14 -24.69
C TYR A 288 -10.70 9.54 -25.26
N GLY A 289 -10.49 9.71 -26.57
CA GLY A 289 -10.05 10.99 -27.14
C GLY A 289 -11.01 12.18 -26.91
N LYS A 290 -12.32 11.94 -27.00
CA LYS A 290 -13.34 12.99 -26.74
C LYS A 290 -13.41 13.38 -25.27
N TYR A 291 -13.30 12.42 -24.36
CA TYR A 291 -13.25 12.68 -22.93
C TYR A 291 -11.97 13.41 -22.53
N GLN A 292 -10.81 13.06 -23.08
CA GLN A 292 -9.55 13.78 -22.83
C GLN A 292 -9.64 15.27 -23.26
N THR A 293 -10.31 15.56 -24.37
CA THR A 293 -10.54 16.95 -24.81
C THR A 293 -11.48 17.70 -23.85
N ALA A 294 -12.51 17.03 -23.35
CA ALA A 294 -13.42 17.59 -22.34
C ALA A 294 -12.74 17.79 -20.98
N ALA A 295 -11.80 16.93 -20.61
CA ALA A 295 -11.04 16.99 -19.37
C ALA A 295 -10.34 18.34 -19.20
N ALA A 296 -9.73 18.89 -20.26
CA ALA A 296 -9.05 20.20 -20.20
C ALA A 296 -9.98 21.34 -19.74
N LYS A 297 -11.27 21.27 -20.10
CA LYS A 297 -12.27 22.29 -19.72
C LYS A 297 -12.80 22.08 -18.30
N VAL A 298 -13.05 20.83 -17.91
CA VAL A 298 -13.58 20.49 -16.59
C VAL A 298 -12.51 20.61 -15.51
N LYS A 299 -11.25 20.26 -15.82
CA LYS A 299 -10.12 20.26 -14.87
C LYS A 299 -9.91 21.62 -14.20
N ARG A 300 -10.02 22.72 -14.96
CA ARG A 300 -9.87 24.07 -14.39
C ARG A 300 -10.95 24.38 -13.35
N VAL A 301 -12.17 23.90 -13.58
CA VAL A 301 -13.32 24.10 -12.70
C VAL A 301 -13.27 23.14 -11.51
N SER A 302 -12.90 21.87 -11.71
CA SER A 302 -12.76 20.91 -10.61
C SER A 302 -11.64 21.31 -9.66
N GLN A 303 -10.47 21.72 -10.16
CA GLN A 303 -9.37 22.23 -9.32
C GLN A 303 -9.77 23.45 -8.48
N LEU A 304 -10.61 24.32 -9.04
CA LEU A 304 -11.14 25.47 -8.34
C LEU A 304 -12.04 25.05 -7.16
N ILE A 305 -12.85 24.02 -7.32
CA ILE A 305 -13.69 23.48 -6.23
C ILE A 305 -12.82 22.73 -5.22
N GLU A 306 -11.87 21.93 -5.70
CA GLU A 306 -10.96 21.14 -4.85
C GLU A 306 -10.14 22.02 -3.90
N SER A 307 -9.65 23.17 -4.38
CA SER A 307 -8.89 24.10 -3.54
C SER A 307 -9.70 24.73 -2.40
N ARG A 308 -11.04 24.63 -2.42
CA ARG A 308 -11.96 25.20 -1.42
C ARG A 308 -12.55 24.16 -0.47
N LEU A 309 -12.16 22.88 -0.60
CA LEU A 309 -12.65 21.81 0.28
C LEU A 309 -12.21 21.99 1.75
N GLU A 310 -11.09 22.67 2.00
CA GLU A 310 -10.52 22.88 3.33
C GLU A 310 -11.12 24.10 4.09
N GLU A 311 -11.91 24.94 3.42
CA GLU A 311 -12.50 26.14 4.03
C GLU A 311 -13.81 25.83 4.78
N HIS A 312 -14.30 26.78 5.60
CA HIS A 312 -15.55 26.62 6.38
C HIS A 312 -16.80 26.39 5.49
N SER A 313 -16.75 26.73 4.20
CA SER A 313 -17.76 26.44 3.17
C SER A 313 -17.60 25.05 2.52
N GLY A 314 -16.61 24.26 2.95
CA GLY A 314 -16.21 22.98 2.35
C GLY A 314 -17.29 21.92 2.30
N GLN A 315 -18.34 21.98 3.13
CA GLN A 315 -19.43 20.99 3.10
C GLN A 315 -20.25 21.07 1.79
N GLU A 316 -20.59 22.27 1.31
CA GLU A 316 -21.35 22.43 0.05
C GLU A 316 -20.48 22.10 -1.17
N TYR A 317 -19.21 22.49 -1.14
CA TYR A 317 -18.24 22.13 -2.20
C TYR A 317 -17.93 20.63 -2.23
N GLY A 318 -17.87 19.96 -1.07
CA GLY A 318 -17.68 18.51 -0.96
C GLY A 318 -18.86 17.71 -1.53
N GLN A 319 -20.10 18.15 -1.24
CA GLN A 319 -21.30 17.56 -1.86
C GLN A 319 -21.29 17.76 -3.38
N LEU A 320 -21.00 18.99 -3.85
CA LEU A 320 -20.88 19.27 -5.28
C LEU A 320 -19.83 18.37 -5.95
N MET A 321 -18.64 18.22 -5.34
CA MET A 321 -17.58 17.38 -5.90
C MET A 321 -18.03 15.92 -6.02
N THR A 322 -18.70 15.40 -4.98
CA THR A 322 -19.24 14.04 -4.99
C THR A 322 -20.27 13.86 -6.11
N ASP A 323 -21.20 14.80 -6.27
CA ASP A 323 -22.21 14.80 -7.35
C ASP A 323 -21.55 14.79 -8.73
N LEU A 324 -20.52 15.64 -8.93
CA LEU A 324 -19.81 15.75 -10.20
C LEU A 324 -19.08 14.45 -10.56
N GLN A 325 -18.40 13.85 -9.58
CA GLN A 325 -17.69 12.58 -9.75
C GLN A 325 -18.66 11.44 -10.03
N GLN A 326 -19.78 11.35 -9.30
CA GLN A 326 -20.80 10.34 -9.53
C GLN A 326 -21.44 10.49 -10.92
N HIS A 327 -21.79 11.71 -11.33
CA HIS A 327 -22.34 11.95 -12.67
C HIS A 327 -21.36 11.58 -13.77
N TYR A 328 -20.08 11.95 -13.64
CA TYR A 328 -19.02 11.54 -14.55
C TYR A 328 -18.95 10.02 -14.69
N LEU A 329 -18.87 9.31 -13.56
CA LEU A 329 -18.76 7.84 -13.54
C LEU A 329 -20.00 7.16 -14.11
N ALA A 330 -21.20 7.67 -13.82
CA ALA A 330 -22.45 7.14 -14.38
C ALA A 330 -22.50 7.26 -15.91
N GLN A 331 -22.12 8.43 -16.44
CA GLN A 331 -22.01 8.64 -17.88
C GLN A 331 -20.94 7.75 -18.51
N ARG A 332 -19.79 7.60 -17.84
CA ARG A 332 -18.70 6.73 -18.30
C ARG A 332 -19.10 5.26 -18.31
N ALA A 333 -19.82 4.79 -17.29
CA ALA A 333 -20.37 3.43 -17.23
C ALA A 333 -21.33 3.12 -18.38
N SER A 334 -22.16 4.09 -18.79
CA SER A 334 -23.08 3.91 -19.93
C SER A 334 -22.35 3.60 -21.25
N VAL A 335 -21.12 4.09 -21.41
CA VAL A 335 -20.28 3.87 -22.61
C VAL A 335 -19.42 2.63 -22.44
N MET A 336 -18.72 2.51 -21.31
CA MET A 336 -17.67 1.52 -21.15
C MET A 336 -18.21 0.13 -20.80
N SER A 337 -19.27 0.02 -19.98
CA SER A 337 -19.80 -1.31 -19.60
C SER A 337 -20.28 -2.13 -20.80
N PRO A 338 -21.04 -1.58 -21.78
CA PRO A 338 -21.38 -2.31 -22.99
C PRO A 338 -20.17 -2.64 -23.88
N ALA A 339 -19.21 -1.72 -24.01
CA ALA A 339 -18.01 -1.91 -24.81
C ALA A 339 -17.09 -3.01 -24.25
N VAL A 340 -16.88 -3.02 -22.93
CA VAL A 340 -16.13 -4.07 -22.22
C VAL A 340 -16.83 -5.41 -22.36
N ASN A 341 -18.15 -5.47 -22.16
CA ASN A 341 -18.90 -6.72 -22.33
C ASN A 341 -18.77 -7.27 -23.76
N SER A 342 -18.96 -6.44 -24.78
CA SER A 342 -18.78 -6.88 -26.18
C SER A 342 -17.36 -7.34 -26.47
N SER A 343 -16.35 -6.64 -25.94
CA SER A 343 -14.94 -7.01 -26.12
C SER A 343 -14.61 -8.34 -25.45
N ILE A 344 -15.07 -8.56 -24.22
CA ILE A 344 -14.89 -9.83 -23.49
C ILE A 344 -15.63 -10.97 -24.21
N GLN A 345 -16.85 -10.75 -24.72
CA GLN A 345 -17.54 -11.77 -25.54
C GLN A 345 -16.76 -12.07 -26.85
N ASN A 346 -16.14 -11.08 -27.47
CA ASN A 346 -15.31 -11.29 -28.67
C ASN A 346 -14.05 -12.11 -28.34
N VAL A 347 -13.36 -11.83 -27.23
CA VAL A 347 -12.21 -12.62 -26.76
C VAL A 347 -12.63 -14.07 -26.48
N LYS A 348 -13.80 -14.25 -25.86
CA LYS A 348 -14.41 -15.58 -25.63
C LYS A 348 -14.72 -16.32 -26.93
N ILE A 349 -15.16 -15.63 -27.99
CA ILE A 349 -15.40 -16.23 -29.31
C ILE A 349 -14.07 -16.55 -30.01
N ALA A 350 -13.04 -15.73 -29.84
CA ALA A 350 -11.72 -15.90 -30.44
C ALA A 350 -10.98 -17.12 -29.87
N HIS A 351 -10.99 -17.29 -28.54
CA HIS A 351 -10.30 -18.38 -27.85
C HIS A 351 -11.21 -19.58 -27.56
N LYS A 352 -12.00 -20.01 -28.56
CA LYS A 352 -12.84 -21.22 -28.42
C LYS A 352 -11.98 -22.46 -28.23
N GLY A 353 -12.02 -23.02 -27.02
CA GLY A 353 -11.38 -24.29 -26.67
C GLY A 353 -10.08 -24.16 -25.86
N ASP A 354 -9.48 -22.97 -25.79
CA ASP A 354 -8.31 -22.71 -24.95
C ASP A 354 -8.70 -21.82 -23.76
N HIS A 355 -8.92 -22.47 -22.61
CA HIS A 355 -9.34 -21.80 -21.38
C HIS A 355 -8.25 -20.91 -20.80
N CYS A 356 -6.98 -21.31 -20.90
CA CYS A 356 -5.86 -20.59 -20.30
C CYS A 356 -5.59 -19.28 -21.06
N SER A 357 -5.56 -19.35 -22.40
CA SER A 357 -5.41 -18.16 -23.24
C SER A 357 -6.59 -17.19 -23.13
N LEU A 358 -7.82 -17.71 -22.97
CA LEU A 358 -9.00 -16.90 -22.69
C LEU A 358 -8.85 -16.12 -21.38
N THR A 359 -8.48 -16.79 -20.28
CA THR A 359 -8.29 -16.13 -18.98
C THR A 359 -7.19 -15.07 -19.06
N ARG A 360 -6.02 -15.39 -19.61
CA ARG A 360 -4.91 -14.41 -19.77
C ARG A 360 -5.35 -13.18 -20.57
N SER A 361 -5.95 -13.39 -21.74
CA SER A 361 -6.34 -12.30 -22.63
C SER A 361 -7.45 -11.42 -22.04
N ALA A 362 -8.45 -12.04 -21.39
CA ALA A 362 -9.56 -11.32 -20.79
C ALA A 362 -9.13 -10.53 -19.54
N CYS A 363 -8.27 -11.12 -18.69
CA CYS A 363 -7.70 -10.43 -17.54
C CYS A 363 -6.74 -9.30 -17.96
N SER A 364 -5.83 -9.55 -18.90
CA SER A 364 -4.89 -8.53 -19.42
C SER A 364 -5.63 -7.34 -20.04
N PHE A 365 -6.65 -7.61 -20.86
CA PHE A 365 -7.53 -6.56 -21.39
C PHE A 365 -8.14 -5.71 -20.29
N LEU A 366 -8.70 -6.34 -19.25
CA LEU A 366 -9.35 -5.62 -18.16
C LEU A 366 -8.36 -4.84 -17.28
N VAL A 367 -7.14 -5.36 -17.06
CA VAL A 367 -6.05 -4.64 -16.39
C VAL A 367 -5.77 -3.31 -17.11
N HIS A 368 -5.63 -3.34 -18.43
CA HIS A 368 -5.42 -2.13 -19.22
C HIS A 368 -6.61 -1.17 -19.14
N VAL A 369 -7.84 -1.67 -19.25
CA VAL A 369 -9.05 -0.83 -19.11
C VAL A 369 -9.12 -0.16 -17.74
N CYS A 370 -8.84 -0.89 -16.65
CA CYS A 370 -8.84 -0.31 -15.30
C CYS A 370 -7.78 0.79 -15.15
N GLN A 371 -6.56 0.56 -15.67
CA GLN A 371 -5.49 1.56 -15.66
C GLN A 371 -5.86 2.80 -16.49
N ASP A 372 -6.41 2.62 -17.69
CA ASP A 372 -6.79 3.70 -18.58
C ASP A 372 -7.98 4.52 -18.03
N GLU A 373 -8.98 3.86 -17.44
CA GLU A 373 -10.11 4.53 -16.78
C GLU A 373 -9.65 5.35 -15.57
N GLN A 374 -8.76 4.80 -14.75
CA GLN A 374 -8.21 5.53 -13.61
C GLN A 374 -7.36 6.72 -14.08
N ARG A 375 -6.52 6.53 -15.11
CA ARG A 375 -5.73 7.61 -15.71
C ARG A 375 -6.64 8.71 -16.26
N LEU A 376 -7.72 8.35 -16.93
CA LEU A 376 -8.69 9.32 -17.44
C LEU A 376 -9.38 10.05 -16.30
N PHE A 377 -9.82 9.36 -15.25
CA PHE A 377 -10.44 9.98 -14.07
C PHE A 377 -9.53 11.05 -13.46
N TYR A 378 -8.24 10.76 -13.29
CA TYR A 378 -7.26 11.73 -12.75
C TYR A 378 -6.91 12.88 -13.70
N GLN A 379 -7.33 12.83 -14.96
CA GLN A 379 -7.28 14.01 -15.84
C GLN A 379 -8.41 14.99 -15.54
N PHE A 380 -9.55 14.53 -15.01
CA PHE A 380 -10.68 15.38 -14.64
C PHE A 380 -10.59 15.87 -13.19
N PHE A 381 -10.24 14.99 -12.25
CA PHE A 381 -10.25 15.26 -10.80
C PHE A 381 -8.87 14.97 -10.23
N THR A 382 -8.39 15.75 -9.25
CA THR A 382 -7.10 15.46 -8.59
C THR A 382 -7.27 14.59 -7.35
N THR A 383 -8.44 14.66 -6.71
CA THR A 383 -8.77 13.85 -5.53
C THR A 383 -9.37 12.51 -5.92
N GLY A 384 -8.85 11.41 -5.36
CA GLY A 384 -9.42 10.08 -5.54
C GLY A 384 -10.81 9.95 -4.91
N ALA A 385 -11.71 9.20 -5.56
CA ALA A 385 -13.08 9.02 -5.10
C ALA A 385 -13.38 7.55 -4.79
N PRO A 386 -14.05 7.20 -3.67
CA PRO A 386 -14.45 5.81 -3.39
C PRO A 386 -15.41 5.25 -4.44
N HIS A 387 -16.20 6.12 -5.08
CA HIS A 387 -17.09 5.76 -6.17
C HIS A 387 -16.36 5.23 -7.42
N LEU A 388 -15.09 5.60 -7.61
CA LEU A 388 -14.26 5.08 -8.72
C LEU A 388 -14.04 3.57 -8.55
N THR A 389 -13.73 3.11 -7.34
CA THR A 389 -13.53 1.68 -7.05
C THR A 389 -14.82 0.89 -7.32
N VAL A 390 -15.98 1.42 -6.94
CA VAL A 390 -17.30 0.81 -7.22
C VAL A 390 -17.58 0.71 -8.73
N TYR A 391 -17.23 1.77 -9.48
CA TYR A 391 -17.35 1.76 -10.94
C TYR A 391 -16.45 0.69 -11.59
N LEU A 392 -15.18 0.62 -11.18
CA LEU A 392 -14.24 -0.36 -11.69
C LEU A 392 -14.65 -1.79 -11.31
N ASP A 393 -15.18 -2.00 -10.10
CA ASP A 393 -15.73 -3.30 -9.67
C ASP A 393 -16.90 -3.74 -10.54
N GLY A 394 -17.77 -2.81 -10.94
CA GLY A 394 -18.84 -3.06 -11.91
C GLY A 394 -18.32 -3.54 -13.27
N LEU A 395 -17.20 -3.00 -13.76
CA LEU A 395 -16.55 -3.50 -14.99
C LEU A 395 -15.91 -4.87 -14.78
N CYS A 396 -15.28 -5.09 -13.62
CA CYS A 396 -14.65 -6.38 -13.29
C CYS A 396 -15.68 -7.50 -13.10
N THR A 397 -16.86 -7.18 -12.60
CA THR A 397 -17.98 -8.13 -12.47
C THR A 397 -18.37 -8.74 -13.82
N ILE A 398 -18.24 -7.99 -14.92
CA ILE A 398 -18.49 -8.50 -16.29
C ILE A 398 -17.52 -9.64 -16.64
N LEU A 399 -16.25 -9.51 -16.25
CA LEU A 399 -15.24 -10.56 -16.43
C LEU A 399 -15.59 -11.79 -15.58
N TYR A 400 -15.96 -11.58 -14.31
CA TYR A 400 -16.37 -12.66 -13.41
C TYR A 400 -17.58 -13.43 -13.94
N ASP A 401 -18.65 -12.73 -14.31
CA ASP A 401 -19.87 -13.33 -14.87
C ASP A 401 -19.62 -14.07 -16.18
N THR A 402 -18.61 -13.62 -16.95
CA THR A 402 -18.24 -14.31 -18.19
C THR A 402 -17.40 -15.55 -17.92
N LEU A 403 -16.40 -15.50 -17.04
CA LEU A 403 -15.46 -16.61 -16.81
C LEU A 403 -16.01 -17.70 -15.88
N ARG A 404 -16.79 -17.32 -14.86
CA ARG A 404 -17.30 -18.25 -13.84
C ARG A 404 -18.07 -19.44 -14.43
N PRO A 405 -19.01 -19.27 -15.39
CA PRO A 405 -19.69 -20.41 -16.01
C PRO A 405 -18.72 -21.38 -16.69
N PHE A 406 -17.64 -20.89 -17.31
CA PHE A 406 -16.66 -21.78 -17.94
C PHE A 406 -15.88 -22.58 -16.91
N ILE A 407 -15.40 -21.93 -15.85
CA ILE A 407 -14.62 -22.57 -14.77
C ILE A 407 -15.39 -23.75 -14.16
N ILE A 408 -16.69 -23.57 -13.90
CA ILE A 408 -17.55 -24.62 -13.34
C ILE A 408 -17.62 -25.86 -14.24
N HIS A 409 -17.53 -25.68 -15.57
CA HIS A 409 -17.63 -26.78 -16.53
C HIS A 409 -16.28 -27.42 -16.88
N ILE A 410 -15.15 -26.84 -16.45
CA ILE A 410 -13.84 -27.45 -16.67
C ILE A 410 -13.75 -28.76 -15.89
N ASN A 411 -13.31 -29.80 -16.61
CA ASN A 411 -13.17 -31.15 -16.09
C ASN A 411 -11.71 -31.56 -15.88
N HIS A 412 -10.78 -30.97 -16.63
CA HIS A 412 -9.37 -31.31 -16.58
C HIS A 412 -8.68 -30.63 -15.39
N LEU A 413 -8.03 -31.42 -14.54
CA LEU A 413 -7.33 -30.93 -13.36
C LEU A 413 -6.15 -30.04 -13.76
N GLU A 414 -5.48 -30.38 -14.87
CA GLU A 414 -4.36 -29.64 -15.45
C GLU A 414 -4.74 -28.21 -15.79
N THR A 415 -5.85 -28.04 -16.52
CA THR A 415 -6.33 -26.72 -16.95
C THR A 415 -6.72 -25.86 -15.75
N LEU A 416 -7.39 -26.45 -14.74
CA LEU A 416 -7.73 -25.72 -13.51
C LEU A 416 -6.47 -25.29 -12.72
N ALA A 417 -5.47 -26.15 -12.64
CA ALA A 417 -4.20 -25.82 -11.97
C ALA A 417 -3.45 -24.71 -12.71
N GLU A 418 -3.43 -24.73 -14.05
CA GLU A 418 -2.83 -23.65 -14.84
C GLU A 418 -3.59 -22.33 -14.66
N ILE A 419 -4.93 -22.34 -14.69
CA ILE A 419 -5.74 -21.15 -14.41
C ILE A 419 -5.47 -20.61 -12.99
N CYS A 420 -5.36 -21.47 -11.98
CA CYS A 420 -4.93 -21.02 -10.64
C CYS A 420 -3.57 -20.32 -10.67
N SER A 421 -2.61 -20.89 -11.41
CA SER A 421 -1.27 -20.30 -11.55
C SER A 421 -1.32 -18.94 -12.26
N ILE A 422 -2.12 -18.81 -13.33
CA ILE A 422 -2.31 -17.56 -14.07
C ILE A 422 -2.90 -16.49 -13.15
N LEU A 423 -4.02 -16.81 -12.47
CA LEU A 423 -4.69 -15.84 -11.60
C LEU A 423 -3.81 -15.44 -10.42
N ARG A 424 -3.07 -16.37 -9.82
CA ARG A 424 -2.22 -16.10 -8.66
C ARG A 424 -0.92 -15.39 -9.03
N ILE A 425 -0.14 -15.95 -9.96
CA ILE A 425 1.22 -15.48 -10.26
C ILE A 425 1.16 -14.33 -11.27
N GLU A 426 0.56 -14.55 -12.44
CA GLU A 426 0.55 -13.54 -13.52
C GLU A 426 -0.38 -12.36 -13.16
N MET A 427 -1.58 -12.61 -12.61
CA MET A 427 -2.54 -11.52 -12.39
C MET A 427 -2.38 -10.83 -11.03
N LEU A 428 -2.39 -11.58 -9.92
CA LEU A 428 -2.32 -10.99 -8.58
C LEU A 428 -0.88 -10.57 -8.21
N GLU A 429 0.10 -11.46 -8.35
CA GLU A 429 1.49 -11.16 -7.95
C GLU A 429 2.20 -10.19 -8.91
N GLU A 430 2.06 -10.36 -10.23
CA GLU A 430 2.77 -9.49 -11.18
C GLU A 430 2.04 -8.15 -11.42
N HIS A 431 0.73 -8.14 -11.72
CA HIS A 431 0.04 -6.89 -12.04
C HIS A 431 -0.48 -6.12 -10.82
N VAL A 432 -1.23 -6.78 -9.93
CA VAL A 432 -1.90 -6.08 -8.81
C VAL A 432 -0.90 -5.57 -7.78
N GLN A 433 0.17 -6.30 -7.46
CA GLN A 433 1.19 -5.82 -6.52
C GLN A 433 1.98 -4.62 -7.06
N GLN A 434 2.16 -4.51 -8.38
CA GLN A 434 2.84 -3.36 -8.99
C GLN A 434 1.99 -2.08 -8.91
N ASN A 435 0.65 -2.19 -9.01
CA ASN A 435 -0.26 -1.04 -9.01
C ASN A 435 -1.49 -1.26 -8.10
N PRO A 436 -1.32 -1.30 -6.77
CA PRO A 436 -2.38 -1.71 -5.84
C PRO A 436 -3.56 -0.75 -5.80
N THR A 437 -3.33 0.56 -5.94
CA THR A 437 -4.39 1.58 -5.91
C THR A 437 -5.21 1.60 -7.20
N ALA A 438 -4.61 1.22 -8.33
CA ALA A 438 -5.26 1.18 -9.64
C ALA A 438 -6.13 -0.05 -9.82
N LEU A 439 -5.65 -1.18 -9.31
CA LEU A 439 -6.19 -2.50 -9.58
C LEU A 439 -6.86 -3.11 -8.35
N GLU A 440 -7.22 -2.31 -7.34
CA GLU A 440 -7.88 -2.81 -6.12
C GLU A 440 -9.19 -3.57 -6.43
N ALA A 441 -10.06 -2.98 -7.26
CA ALA A 441 -11.31 -3.60 -7.69
C ALA A 441 -11.05 -4.90 -8.49
N PHE A 442 -10.14 -4.84 -9.46
CA PHE A 442 -9.73 -6.00 -10.26
C PHE A 442 -9.16 -7.13 -9.40
N GLY A 443 -8.28 -6.79 -8.46
CA GLY A 443 -7.68 -7.74 -7.53
C GLY A 443 -8.74 -8.44 -6.66
N THR A 444 -9.75 -7.71 -6.21
CA THR A 444 -10.88 -8.28 -5.44
C THR A 444 -11.66 -9.29 -6.27
N THR A 445 -12.02 -8.93 -7.50
CA THR A 445 -12.76 -9.84 -8.41
C THR A 445 -11.92 -11.06 -8.79
N VAL A 446 -10.63 -10.89 -9.11
CA VAL A 446 -9.72 -11.99 -9.45
C VAL A 446 -9.48 -12.90 -8.26
N HIS A 447 -9.42 -12.35 -7.04
CA HIS A 447 -9.29 -13.17 -5.83
C HIS A 447 -10.53 -14.04 -5.61
N GLN A 448 -11.74 -13.50 -5.81
CA GLN A 448 -12.97 -14.30 -5.79
C GLN A 448 -12.97 -15.38 -6.87
N LEU A 449 -12.55 -15.03 -8.09
CA LEU A 449 -12.43 -16.00 -9.19
C LEU A 449 -11.42 -17.10 -8.87
N LEU A 450 -10.28 -16.76 -8.26
CA LEU A 450 -9.27 -17.72 -7.82
C LEU A 450 -9.84 -18.70 -6.79
N GLN A 451 -10.63 -18.22 -5.83
CA GLN A 451 -11.31 -19.09 -4.85
C GLN A 451 -12.25 -20.07 -5.54
N ASP A 452 -13.09 -19.61 -6.49
CA ASP A 452 -13.98 -20.48 -7.26
C ASP A 452 -13.20 -21.55 -8.07
N VAL A 453 -12.07 -21.17 -8.68
CA VAL A 453 -11.20 -22.12 -9.41
C VAL A 453 -10.57 -23.12 -8.44
N GLN A 454 -10.11 -22.68 -7.28
CA GLN A 454 -9.51 -23.53 -6.24
C GLN A 454 -10.53 -24.52 -5.68
N GLU A 455 -11.75 -24.10 -5.35
CA GLU A 455 -12.82 -24.98 -4.92
C GLU A 455 -13.13 -26.04 -5.99
N ARG A 456 -13.23 -25.61 -7.25
CA ARG A 456 -13.45 -26.52 -8.37
C ARG A 456 -12.28 -27.49 -8.55
N LEU A 457 -11.05 -27.03 -8.40
CA LEU A 457 -9.83 -27.85 -8.46
C LEU A 457 -9.83 -28.92 -7.37
N VAL A 458 -10.16 -28.55 -6.13
CA VAL A 458 -10.25 -29.47 -4.99
C VAL A 458 -11.35 -30.51 -5.22
N PHE A 459 -12.52 -30.10 -5.69
CA PHE A 459 -13.61 -31.02 -6.03
C PHE A 459 -13.20 -32.02 -7.12
N ARG A 460 -12.59 -31.54 -8.21
CA ARG A 460 -12.11 -32.40 -9.30
C ARG A 460 -10.96 -33.30 -8.86
N ALA A 461 -10.09 -32.83 -7.97
CA ALA A 461 -9.03 -33.64 -7.38
C ALA A 461 -9.62 -34.78 -6.54
N HIS A 462 -10.60 -34.52 -5.68
CA HIS A 462 -11.25 -35.57 -4.90
C HIS A 462 -11.93 -36.62 -5.79
N LEU A 463 -12.65 -36.19 -6.84
CA LEU A 463 -13.20 -37.12 -7.84
C LEU A 463 -12.11 -37.94 -8.54
N TYR A 464 -11.00 -37.31 -8.92
CA TYR A 464 -9.85 -37.99 -9.50
C TYR A 464 -9.25 -39.02 -8.54
N LEU A 465 -9.08 -38.71 -7.26
CA LEU A 465 -8.61 -39.67 -6.25
C LEU A 465 -9.55 -40.87 -6.13
N GLN A 466 -10.86 -40.64 -6.17
CA GLN A 466 -11.85 -41.69 -6.09
C GLN A 466 -11.88 -42.58 -7.35
N SER A 467 -11.88 -41.99 -8.55
CA SER A 467 -11.96 -42.75 -9.81
C SER A 467 -10.65 -43.43 -10.19
N ASP A 468 -9.53 -42.71 -10.09
CA ASP A 468 -8.25 -43.11 -10.69
C ASP A 468 -7.26 -43.75 -9.70
N ILE A 469 -7.53 -43.69 -8.39
CA ILE A 469 -6.70 -44.32 -7.36
C ILE A 469 -7.50 -45.34 -6.54
N GLN A 470 -8.62 -44.94 -5.92
CA GLN A 470 -9.39 -45.85 -5.06
C GLN A 470 -10.05 -46.98 -5.86
N ASN A 471 -10.74 -46.64 -6.95
CA ASN A 471 -11.43 -47.62 -7.80
C ASN A 471 -10.56 -48.16 -8.96
N PHE A 472 -9.24 -47.93 -8.88
CA PHE A 472 -8.33 -48.40 -9.91
C PHE A 472 -8.25 -49.94 -9.90
N SER A 473 -8.62 -50.57 -11.02
CA SER A 473 -8.40 -51.99 -11.22
C SER A 473 -7.07 -52.21 -11.96
N PRO A 474 -6.09 -52.89 -11.34
CA PRO A 474 -4.82 -53.15 -12.02
C PRO A 474 -5.01 -54.07 -13.23
N SER A 475 -4.38 -53.71 -14.34
CA SER A 475 -4.36 -54.54 -15.56
C SER A 475 -3.37 -55.70 -15.41
N SER A 476 -3.49 -56.75 -16.23
CA SER A 476 -2.56 -57.88 -16.20
C SER A 476 -1.09 -57.47 -16.43
N GLY A 477 -0.85 -56.43 -17.24
CA GLY A 477 0.47 -55.83 -17.43
C GLY A 477 1.00 -55.02 -16.24
N ASP A 478 0.12 -54.47 -15.39
CA ASP A 478 0.51 -53.74 -14.18
C ASP A 478 0.91 -54.69 -13.03
N LEU A 479 0.42 -55.94 -13.08
CA LEU A 479 0.71 -57.00 -12.11
C LEU A 479 1.84 -57.94 -12.56
N ALA A 480 2.47 -57.68 -13.71
CA ALA A 480 3.53 -58.51 -14.31
C ALA A 480 4.88 -58.40 -13.57
N TYR A 481 4.87 -58.50 -12.24
CA TYR A 481 6.04 -58.57 -11.36
C TYR A 481 6.27 -60.03 -10.97
N PRO A 482 7.51 -60.57 -10.94
CA PRO A 482 8.79 -59.89 -11.15
C PRO A 482 9.26 -59.78 -12.62
N GLU A 483 8.58 -60.43 -13.59
CA GLU A 483 9.00 -60.50 -15.01
C GLU A 483 9.37 -59.14 -15.63
N LYS A 484 8.63 -58.08 -15.30
CA LYS A 484 8.92 -56.71 -15.75
C LYS A 484 10.25 -56.19 -15.24
N LEU A 485 10.63 -56.53 -14.01
CA LEU A 485 11.92 -56.14 -13.42
C LEU A 485 13.07 -56.95 -14.03
N GLU A 486 12.88 -58.26 -14.23
CA GLU A 486 13.91 -59.14 -14.82
C GLU A 486 14.21 -58.74 -16.27
N MET A 487 13.16 -58.44 -17.05
CA MET A 487 13.31 -57.95 -18.42
C MET A 487 14.13 -56.66 -18.45
N MET A 488 13.86 -55.72 -17.55
CA MET A 488 14.60 -54.45 -17.51
C MET A 488 16.02 -54.60 -16.99
N GLU A 489 16.27 -55.48 -16.04
CA GLU A 489 17.63 -55.81 -15.63
C GLU A 489 18.42 -56.47 -16.77
N SER A 490 17.80 -57.34 -17.57
CA SER A 490 18.44 -57.94 -18.75
C SER A 490 18.80 -56.90 -19.82
N ILE A 491 17.91 -55.92 -20.03
CA ILE A 491 18.15 -54.77 -20.93
C ILE A 491 19.29 -53.91 -20.37
N ALA A 492 19.28 -53.63 -19.07
CA ALA A 492 20.33 -52.86 -18.40
C ALA A 492 21.70 -53.51 -18.54
N LEU A 493 21.79 -54.81 -18.25
CA LEU A 493 23.02 -55.58 -18.35
C LEU A 493 23.52 -55.66 -19.80
N SER A 494 22.62 -55.75 -20.78
CA SER A 494 22.97 -55.72 -22.21
C SER A 494 23.50 -54.36 -22.67
N LEU A 495 23.08 -53.25 -22.03
CA LEU A 495 23.57 -51.90 -22.30
C LEU A 495 24.89 -51.59 -21.56
N GLN A 496 25.18 -52.31 -20.48
CA GLN A 496 26.33 -52.08 -19.61
C GLN A 496 27.56 -52.91 -20.00
N GLU A 497 27.44 -53.88 -20.91
CA GLU A 497 28.59 -54.50 -21.55
C GLU A 497 29.32 -53.48 -22.44
N PRO A 498 30.59 -53.11 -22.16
CA PRO A 498 31.36 -52.34 -23.12
C PRO A 498 31.55 -53.21 -24.36
N ALA A 499 31.04 -52.74 -25.50
CA ALA A 499 31.21 -53.37 -26.80
C ALA A 499 32.69 -53.61 -27.11
N GLN A 500 33.21 -54.78 -26.74
CA GLN A 500 34.45 -55.29 -27.29
C GLN A 500 34.11 -56.05 -28.59
N LEU A 501 34.34 -55.33 -29.69
CA LEU A 501 34.65 -55.82 -31.02
C LEU A 501 33.55 -56.65 -31.71
N ARG A 502 32.66 -55.97 -32.46
CA ARG A 502 32.49 -56.24 -33.89
C ARG A 502 32.32 -54.95 -34.69
N ARG A 503 33.37 -54.62 -35.46
CA ARG A 503 33.23 -53.81 -36.67
C ARG A 503 32.40 -54.61 -37.67
N SER A 504 31.34 -53.99 -38.17
CA SER A 504 30.99 -53.85 -39.60
C SER A 504 29.52 -53.47 -39.75
N ASP A 505 29.31 -52.32 -40.40
CA ASP A 505 28.14 -51.84 -41.13
C ASP A 505 26.75 -52.38 -40.76
N SER A 506 25.84 -51.50 -40.36
CA SER A 506 25.02 -50.75 -41.33
C SER A 506 23.96 -49.88 -40.63
N ARG A 507 23.73 -48.71 -41.21
CA ARG A 507 22.72 -47.71 -40.83
C ARG A 507 21.29 -48.22 -41.10
N VAL A 508 20.31 -47.53 -40.50
CA VAL A 508 18.86 -47.49 -40.84
C VAL A 508 18.10 -48.70 -40.25
N SER A 509 16.99 -48.62 -39.52
CA SER A 509 15.87 -47.69 -39.26
C SER A 509 15.12 -48.26 -38.02
N ILE A 510 14.34 -47.57 -37.19
CA ILE A 510 12.96 -47.12 -37.43
C ILE A 510 12.58 -46.24 -36.23
N ILE A 511 12.23 -44.97 -36.48
CA ILE A 511 11.47 -44.11 -35.57
C ILE A 511 10.03 -44.10 -36.08
N SER A 512 9.12 -44.60 -35.25
CA SER A 512 7.66 -44.33 -35.23
C SER A 512 7.04 -45.41 -34.32
N SER A 513 6.16 -45.18 -33.35
CA SER A 513 5.28 -44.05 -33.07
C SER A 513 4.55 -44.36 -31.74
N ALA A 514 4.71 -43.53 -30.72
CA ALA A 514 3.78 -43.44 -29.60
C ALA A 514 3.80 -42.01 -29.06
N SER A 515 2.68 -41.32 -29.26
CA SER A 515 2.51 -39.88 -29.13
C SER A 515 2.22 -39.44 -27.68
N SER A 516 2.57 -38.19 -27.41
CA SER A 516 2.00 -37.26 -26.42
C SER A 516 2.21 -37.52 -24.93
N ALA A 517 3.27 -36.92 -24.37
CA ALA A 517 3.24 -36.24 -23.08
C ALA A 517 4.23 -35.07 -23.10
N LEU A 518 3.81 -33.93 -22.56
CA LEU A 518 4.46 -32.62 -22.62
C LEU A 518 5.96 -32.64 -22.27
N GLU A 519 6.80 -32.16 -23.17
CA GLU A 519 8.17 -31.72 -22.89
C GLU A 519 8.21 -30.19 -22.87
N THR A 520 8.15 -29.62 -21.66
CA THR A 520 8.72 -28.31 -21.36
C THR A 520 9.55 -28.47 -20.09
N GLU A 521 10.70 -29.13 -20.19
CA GLU A 521 11.74 -29.01 -19.17
C GLU A 521 13.12 -28.86 -19.85
N SER A 522 13.69 -27.71 -19.55
CA SER A 522 15.01 -27.20 -19.91
C SER A 522 16.16 -28.13 -19.54
N VAL A 523 17.07 -28.35 -20.50
CA VAL A 523 18.56 -28.47 -20.51
C VAL A 523 19.34 -29.10 -19.32
N ASP A 524 18.79 -29.29 -18.12
CA ASP A 524 19.51 -29.82 -16.94
C ASP A 524 19.44 -31.36 -16.76
N THR A 525 18.71 -32.06 -17.63
CA THR A 525 18.48 -33.52 -17.49
C THR A 525 19.74 -34.36 -17.75
N ALA A 526 20.74 -33.83 -18.47
CA ALA A 526 21.95 -34.58 -18.81
C ALA A 526 22.92 -34.79 -17.62
N TYR A 527 22.88 -33.93 -16.59
CA TYR A 527 23.74 -34.05 -15.41
C TYR A 527 23.17 -34.94 -14.30
N ARG A 528 21.86 -35.18 -14.28
CA ARG A 528 21.22 -36.07 -13.28
C ARG A 528 21.31 -37.56 -13.59
N VAL A 529 21.65 -37.95 -14.82
CA VAL A 529 21.74 -39.37 -15.24
C VAL A 529 22.88 -40.12 -14.52
N LYS A 530 23.84 -39.43 -13.91
CA LYS A 530 24.95 -40.06 -13.19
C LYS A 530 24.65 -40.51 -11.75
N GLN A 531 23.47 -40.24 -11.19
CA GLN A 531 23.14 -40.57 -9.78
C GLN A 531 21.97 -41.53 -9.56
N LEU A 532 21.35 -42.10 -10.61
CA LEU A 532 20.32 -43.12 -10.46
C LEU A 532 20.94 -44.52 -10.57
N ASN A 533 21.20 -45.13 -9.41
CA ASN A 533 21.70 -46.51 -9.29
C ASN A 533 20.55 -47.52 -9.55
N SER A 534 19.96 -47.52 -10.74
CA SER A 534 19.21 -48.64 -11.38
C SER A 534 18.28 -48.07 -12.48
N PRO A 535 18.19 -48.69 -13.66
CA PRO A 535 17.20 -48.33 -14.69
C PRO A 535 15.75 -48.58 -14.24
N ALA A 536 15.55 -49.18 -13.06
CA ALA A 536 14.25 -49.40 -12.46
C ALA A 536 13.57 -48.14 -11.89
N ASP A 537 14.30 -47.01 -11.81
CA ASP A 537 13.83 -45.73 -11.28
C ASP A 537 13.29 -44.76 -12.36
N LEU A 538 13.12 -45.21 -13.60
CA LEU A 538 12.35 -44.44 -14.58
C LEU A 538 10.89 -44.34 -14.13
N HIS A 539 10.32 -43.13 -14.15
CA HIS A 539 8.90 -42.85 -13.85
C HIS A 539 7.90 -43.76 -14.62
N GLY A 540 8.32 -44.40 -15.71
CA GLY A 540 7.53 -45.38 -16.47
C GLY A 540 7.34 -46.75 -15.80
N MET A 541 8.12 -47.06 -14.76
CA MET A 541 8.01 -48.33 -14.02
C MET A 541 7.16 -48.25 -12.77
N TRP A 542 6.90 -47.05 -12.26
CA TRP A 542 6.12 -46.88 -11.05
C TRP A 542 4.71 -47.44 -11.26
N TYR A 543 4.18 -48.08 -10.22
CA TYR A 543 2.79 -48.50 -10.21
C TYR A 543 1.88 -47.30 -10.55
N PRO A 544 0.91 -47.44 -11.48
CA PRO A 544 0.16 -46.31 -12.02
C PRO A 544 -0.47 -45.41 -10.96
N THR A 545 -1.01 -45.96 -9.87
CA THR A 545 -1.63 -45.15 -8.82
C THR A 545 -0.62 -44.31 -8.05
N VAL A 546 0.58 -44.83 -7.78
CA VAL A 546 1.67 -44.06 -7.15
C VAL A 546 2.06 -42.87 -8.02
N ARG A 547 2.22 -43.08 -9.33
CA ARG A 547 2.55 -42.00 -10.28
C ARG A 547 1.43 -40.96 -10.33
N ARG A 548 0.18 -41.39 -10.47
CA ARG A 548 -1.01 -40.53 -10.52
C ARG A 548 -1.15 -39.68 -9.25
N THR A 549 -0.98 -40.29 -8.07
CA THR A 549 -0.99 -39.60 -6.78
C THR A 549 0.09 -38.53 -6.72
N LEU A 550 1.34 -38.86 -7.04
CA LEU A 550 2.45 -37.90 -6.95
C LEU A 550 2.31 -36.72 -7.92
N VAL A 551 1.88 -36.98 -9.16
CA VAL A 551 1.61 -35.91 -10.14
C VAL A 551 0.48 -35.01 -9.66
N CYS A 552 -0.62 -35.59 -9.14
CA CYS A 552 -1.73 -34.84 -8.56
C CYS A 552 -1.25 -33.94 -7.40
N LEU A 553 -0.50 -34.49 -6.44
CA LEU A 553 0.04 -33.74 -5.30
C LEU A 553 0.98 -32.61 -5.73
N SER A 554 1.86 -32.84 -6.70
CA SER A 554 2.80 -31.83 -7.19
C SER A 554 2.11 -30.59 -7.77
N ARG A 555 0.96 -30.79 -8.45
CA ARG A 555 0.17 -29.71 -9.04
C ARG A 555 -0.66 -28.98 -7.99
N LEU A 556 -1.29 -29.73 -7.08
CA LEU A 556 -2.10 -29.16 -5.99
C LEU A 556 -1.25 -28.31 -5.04
N TYR A 557 -0.01 -28.70 -4.79
CA TYR A 557 0.89 -28.00 -3.86
C TYR A 557 1.10 -26.51 -4.19
N ARG A 558 1.15 -26.15 -5.48
CA ARG A 558 1.35 -24.76 -5.92
C ARG A 558 0.04 -23.96 -6.00
N CYS A 559 -1.08 -24.65 -6.16
CA CYS A 559 -2.36 -24.02 -6.52
C CYS A 559 -3.31 -23.84 -5.33
N VAL A 560 -3.10 -24.58 -4.25
CA VAL A 560 -4.04 -24.70 -3.12
C VAL A 560 -3.38 -24.28 -1.82
N ASP A 561 -4.16 -23.68 -0.92
CA ASP A 561 -3.66 -23.27 0.39
C ASP A 561 -3.21 -24.45 1.25
N ARG A 562 -2.20 -24.19 2.09
CA ARG A 562 -1.55 -25.18 2.96
C ARG A 562 -2.53 -26.10 3.74
N PRO A 563 -3.57 -25.60 4.44
CA PRO A 563 -4.48 -26.47 5.20
C PRO A 563 -5.32 -27.38 4.30
N ILE A 564 -5.79 -26.89 3.15
CA ILE A 564 -6.59 -27.67 2.20
C ILE A 564 -5.70 -28.74 1.54
N PHE A 565 -4.47 -28.37 1.17
CA PHE A 565 -3.49 -29.30 0.65
C PHE A 565 -3.13 -30.41 1.66
N GLN A 566 -2.98 -30.07 2.95
CA GLN A 566 -2.72 -31.06 4.00
C GLN A 566 -3.83 -32.12 4.06
N GLY A 567 -5.10 -31.72 4.10
CA GLY A 567 -6.23 -32.67 4.11
C GLY A 567 -6.30 -33.54 2.85
N LEU A 568 -6.17 -32.93 1.67
CA LEU A 568 -6.25 -33.63 0.39
C LEU A 568 -5.06 -34.60 0.19
N SER A 569 -3.87 -34.21 0.66
CA SER A 569 -2.68 -35.06 0.58
C SER A 569 -2.76 -36.28 1.49
N GLN A 570 -3.32 -36.15 2.69
CA GLN A 570 -3.57 -37.27 3.59
C GLN A 570 -4.50 -38.30 2.96
N GLU A 571 -5.62 -37.84 2.36
CA GLU A 571 -6.56 -38.71 1.67
C GLU A 571 -5.89 -39.40 0.47
N ALA A 572 -5.20 -38.65 -0.38
CA ALA A 572 -4.52 -39.17 -1.55
C ALA A 572 -3.49 -40.26 -1.21
N LEU A 573 -2.70 -40.04 -0.15
CA LEU A 573 -1.69 -40.98 0.32
C LEU A 573 -2.34 -42.24 0.92
N LYS A 574 -3.39 -42.09 1.73
CA LYS A 574 -4.13 -43.23 2.28
C LYS A 574 -4.71 -44.12 1.18
N LEU A 575 -5.36 -43.53 0.18
CA LEU A 575 -5.93 -44.26 -0.96
C LEU A 575 -4.84 -44.92 -1.81
N CYS A 576 -3.70 -44.25 -2.00
CA CYS A 576 -2.55 -44.80 -2.70
C CYS A 576 -1.99 -46.03 -1.97
N ILE A 577 -1.76 -45.95 -0.65
CA ILE A 577 -1.29 -47.08 0.16
C ILE A 577 -2.25 -48.27 0.06
N GLN A 578 -3.56 -48.02 0.16
CA GLN A 578 -4.58 -49.07 0.01
C GLN A 578 -4.55 -49.72 -1.37
N SER A 579 -4.40 -48.91 -2.43
CA SER A 579 -4.29 -49.41 -3.80
C SER A 579 -3.04 -50.27 -4.02
N VAL A 580 -1.90 -49.86 -3.47
CA VAL A 580 -0.65 -50.61 -3.52
C VAL A 580 -0.76 -51.93 -2.75
N SER A 581 -1.34 -51.91 -1.55
CA SER A 581 -1.54 -53.13 -0.74
C SER A 581 -2.49 -54.12 -1.43
N HIS A 582 -3.55 -53.63 -2.09
CA HIS A 582 -4.45 -54.47 -2.89
C HIS A 582 -3.73 -55.11 -4.10
N ALA A 583 -2.86 -54.35 -4.77
CA ALA A 583 -2.04 -54.88 -5.85
C ALA A 583 -1.03 -55.93 -5.35
N ALA A 584 -0.39 -55.67 -4.20
CA ALA A 584 0.52 -56.60 -3.54
C ALA A 584 -0.17 -57.94 -3.20
N ALA A 585 -1.40 -57.89 -2.69
CA ALA A 585 -2.22 -59.08 -2.40
C ALA A 585 -2.58 -59.88 -3.67
N LYS A 586 -2.79 -59.21 -4.80
CA LYS A 586 -3.02 -59.88 -6.09
C LYS A 586 -1.75 -60.53 -6.63
N ILE A 587 -0.60 -59.88 -6.48
CA ILE A 587 0.71 -60.44 -6.88
C ILE A 587 1.07 -61.65 -6.02
N SER A 588 0.84 -61.57 -4.70
CA SER A 588 1.10 -62.69 -3.79
C SER A 588 0.24 -63.91 -4.09
N ALA A 589 -1.02 -63.72 -4.50
CA ALA A 589 -1.89 -64.79 -4.94
C ALA A 589 -1.49 -65.41 -6.30
N ALA A 590 -0.90 -64.61 -7.20
CA ALA A 590 -0.54 -65.06 -8.55
C ALA A 590 0.82 -65.77 -8.62
N LYS A 591 1.81 -65.34 -7.81
CA LYS A 591 3.19 -65.86 -7.85
C LYS A 591 3.69 -66.33 -6.50
N THR A 592 4.29 -65.42 -5.71
CA THR A 592 4.83 -65.74 -4.38
C THR A 592 4.50 -64.62 -3.39
N PRO A 593 4.31 -64.95 -2.09
CA PRO A 593 4.08 -63.94 -1.05
C PRO A 593 5.23 -62.94 -0.95
N ILE A 594 6.47 -63.41 -1.14
CA ILE A 594 7.71 -62.62 -1.11
C ILE A 594 7.69 -61.54 -2.21
N ASP A 595 7.27 -61.88 -3.43
CA ASP A 595 7.21 -60.92 -4.54
C ASP A 595 6.15 -59.83 -4.31
N GLY A 596 5.02 -60.18 -3.68
CA GLY A 596 3.97 -59.23 -3.31
C GLY A 596 4.44 -58.25 -2.23
N GLU A 597 5.10 -58.75 -1.19
CA GLU A 597 5.65 -57.93 -0.10
C GLU A 597 6.79 -57.03 -0.58
N LEU A 598 7.71 -57.55 -1.40
CA LEU A 598 8.79 -56.76 -2.00
C LEU A 598 8.26 -55.70 -2.96
N PHE A 599 7.18 -56.00 -3.70
CA PHE A 599 6.48 -55.01 -4.52
C PHE A 599 5.92 -53.86 -3.66
N GLU A 600 5.27 -54.17 -2.54
CA GLU A 600 4.73 -53.15 -1.63
C GLU A 600 5.86 -52.32 -0.98
N ILE A 601 6.92 -52.96 -0.48
CA ILE A 601 8.10 -52.29 0.09
C ILE A 601 8.72 -51.32 -0.93
N LYS A 602 8.93 -51.76 -2.18
CA LYS A 602 9.49 -50.93 -3.24
C LYS A 602 8.66 -49.67 -3.47
N HIS A 603 7.35 -49.81 -3.63
CA HIS A 603 6.47 -48.68 -3.96
C HIS A 603 6.22 -47.75 -2.77
N LEU A 604 6.22 -48.25 -1.54
CA LEU A 604 6.17 -47.42 -0.33
C LEU A 604 7.47 -46.63 -0.11
N LEU A 605 8.63 -47.21 -0.42
CA LEU A 605 9.91 -46.49 -0.40
C LEU A 605 9.94 -45.34 -1.43
N ILE A 606 9.47 -45.60 -2.66
CA ILE A 606 9.31 -44.57 -3.68
C ILE A 606 8.37 -43.47 -3.18
N LEU A 607 7.21 -43.84 -2.64
CA LEU A 607 6.24 -42.88 -2.13
C LEU A 607 6.85 -42.01 -1.02
N ARG A 608 7.57 -42.62 -0.07
CA ARG A 608 8.25 -41.94 1.04
C ARG A 608 9.31 -40.95 0.56
N GLU A 609 10.12 -41.33 -0.43
CA GLU A 609 11.17 -40.46 -0.97
C GLU A 609 10.56 -39.28 -1.73
N GLN A 610 9.54 -39.53 -2.57
CA GLN A 610 8.94 -38.51 -3.42
C GLN A 610 8.05 -37.51 -2.66
N ILE A 611 7.59 -37.85 -1.46
CA ILE A 611 6.86 -36.89 -0.61
C ILE A 611 7.79 -36.01 0.25
N ALA A 612 9.07 -36.36 0.40
CA ALA A 612 10.01 -35.61 1.24
C ALA A 612 10.28 -34.17 0.77
N PRO A 613 10.30 -33.84 -0.54
CA PRO A 613 10.50 -32.48 -1.03
C PRO A 613 9.34 -31.52 -0.74
N PHE A 614 8.12 -32.02 -0.50
CA PHE A 614 6.99 -31.18 -0.14
C PHE A 614 7.23 -30.62 1.27
N ARG A 615 7.64 -29.34 1.35
CA ARG A 615 7.90 -28.62 2.61
C ARG A 615 6.61 -28.25 3.36
N VAL A 616 5.74 -29.22 3.58
CA VAL A 616 4.48 -29.08 4.30
C VAL A 616 4.49 -30.07 5.45
N ASP A 617 4.17 -29.60 6.65
CA ASP A 617 3.85 -30.50 7.75
C ASP A 617 2.59 -31.26 7.34
N PHE A 618 2.71 -32.54 6.97
CA PHE A 618 1.58 -33.42 6.62
C PHE A 618 0.73 -33.80 7.85
N THR A 619 0.73 -32.94 8.86
CA THR A 619 0.06 -33.11 10.14
C THR A 619 -1.32 -32.45 10.08
N VAL A 620 -2.36 -33.25 9.98
CA VAL A 620 -3.75 -32.78 10.09
C VAL A 620 -4.22 -33.03 11.52
N LYS A 621 -4.90 -32.03 12.10
CA LYS A 621 -5.57 -32.13 13.40
C LYS A 621 -6.95 -32.75 13.19
N GLU A 622 -7.08 -34.06 13.36
CA GLU A 622 -8.41 -34.67 13.46
C GLU A 622 -8.87 -34.66 14.92
N THR A 623 -10.00 -34.00 15.19
CA THR A 623 -10.67 -34.04 16.49
C THR A 623 -11.53 -35.29 16.54
N SER A 624 -11.04 -36.34 17.20
CA SER A 624 -11.84 -37.53 17.46
C SER A 624 -12.36 -37.53 18.89
N LEU A 625 -13.54 -38.11 19.10
CA LEU A 625 -14.10 -38.31 20.44
C LEU A 625 -13.55 -39.62 21.01
N ASP A 626 -12.75 -39.55 22.08
CA ASP A 626 -12.20 -40.72 22.75
C ASP A 626 -13.23 -41.31 23.73
N PHE A 627 -13.84 -42.44 23.34
CA PHE A 627 -14.81 -43.18 24.14
C PHE A 627 -14.17 -44.12 25.18
N SER A 628 -12.84 -44.15 25.29
CA SER A 628 -12.14 -45.08 26.22
C SER A 628 -12.52 -44.82 27.68
N LYS A 629 -12.70 -43.55 28.07
CA LYS A 629 -13.18 -43.18 29.40
C LYS A 629 -14.65 -43.48 29.60
N VAL A 630 -15.47 -43.28 28.56
CA VAL A 630 -16.90 -43.66 28.57
C VAL A 630 -17.07 -45.17 28.80
N LYS A 631 -16.24 -45.99 28.14
CA LYS A 631 -16.23 -47.44 28.33
C LYS A 631 -15.82 -47.84 29.75
N THR A 632 -14.78 -47.22 30.30
CA THR A 632 -14.31 -47.47 31.67
C THR A 632 -15.32 -46.99 32.72
N ALA A 633 -15.91 -45.81 32.54
CA ALA A 633 -16.95 -45.26 33.40
C ALA A 633 -18.24 -46.09 33.33
N ALA A 634 -18.63 -46.57 32.15
CA ALA A 634 -19.77 -47.48 31.98
C ALA A 634 -19.52 -48.84 32.65
N PHE A 635 -18.30 -49.37 32.56
CA PHE A 635 -17.92 -50.60 33.27
C PHE A 635 -17.90 -50.39 34.79
N GLY A 636 -17.42 -49.23 35.26
CA GLY A 636 -17.48 -48.80 36.65
C GLY A 636 -18.91 -48.68 37.18
N LEU A 637 -19.83 -48.15 36.37
CA LEU A 637 -21.27 -48.08 36.68
C LEU A 637 -21.89 -49.48 36.79
N LEU A 638 -21.51 -50.40 35.91
CA LEU A 638 -21.98 -51.80 35.93
C LEU A 638 -21.44 -52.56 37.16
N GLN A 639 -20.17 -52.33 37.52
CA GLN A 639 -19.52 -52.97 38.66
C GLN A 639 -20.02 -52.39 40.00
N LYS A 640 -20.30 -51.08 40.06
CA LYS A 640 -20.84 -50.37 41.23
C LYS A 640 -22.39 -50.25 41.22
N ARG A 641 -23.10 -51.18 40.59
CA ARG A 641 -24.59 -51.17 40.47
C ARG A 641 -25.37 -51.01 41.79
N LYS A 642 -24.76 -51.36 42.93
CA LYS A 642 -25.37 -51.22 44.27
C LYS A 642 -25.34 -49.78 44.81
N GLN A 643 -24.60 -48.87 44.17
CA GLN A 643 -24.36 -47.49 44.61
C GLN A 643 -24.97 -46.45 43.64
N LEU A 644 -25.82 -46.86 42.69
CA LEU A 644 -26.43 -46.00 41.66
C LEU A 644 -27.31 -44.87 42.22
N PHE A 645 -27.90 -45.08 43.40
CA PHE A 645 -28.79 -44.12 44.06
C PHE A 645 -28.29 -43.72 45.46
N SER A 646 -26.99 -43.89 45.73
CA SER A 646 -26.42 -43.43 47.00
C SER A 646 -26.49 -41.90 47.06
N MET A 647 -27.02 -41.34 48.14
CA MET A 647 -27.26 -39.90 48.32
C MET A 647 -26.03 -39.18 48.91
N GLY A 648 -24.83 -39.75 48.71
CA GLY A 648 -23.54 -39.19 49.13
C GLY A 648 -22.61 -38.93 47.95
N SER A 649 -21.42 -38.36 48.19
CA SER A 649 -20.42 -38.00 47.17
C SER A 649 -19.88 -39.19 46.34
N ASN A 650 -20.25 -40.42 46.68
CA ASN A 650 -19.84 -41.66 46.03
C ASN A 650 -21.01 -42.27 45.25
N ASN A 651 -21.66 -41.48 44.39
CA ASN A 651 -22.73 -41.95 43.53
C ASN A 651 -22.16 -42.36 42.16
N ALA A 652 -22.30 -43.63 41.81
CA ALA A 652 -21.75 -44.19 40.57
C ALA A 652 -22.37 -43.58 39.30
N LEU A 653 -23.59 -43.03 39.38
CA LEU A 653 -24.26 -42.36 38.27
C LEU A 653 -23.73 -40.93 38.08
N LEU A 654 -23.43 -40.22 39.17
CA LEU A 654 -22.73 -38.93 39.09
C LEU A 654 -21.30 -39.11 38.59
N GLU A 655 -20.58 -40.14 39.07
CA GLU A 655 -19.24 -40.52 38.58
C GLU A 655 -19.28 -40.82 37.07
N PHE A 656 -20.30 -41.54 36.58
CA PHE A 656 -20.48 -41.77 35.14
C PHE A 656 -20.83 -40.50 34.35
N LEU A 657 -21.65 -39.58 34.88
CA LEU A 657 -21.98 -38.33 34.18
C LEU A 657 -20.81 -37.34 34.16
N LEU A 658 -19.95 -37.35 35.17
CA LEU A 658 -18.75 -36.51 35.24
C LEU A 658 -17.58 -37.11 34.44
N GLU A 659 -17.31 -38.42 34.57
CA GLU A 659 -16.15 -39.10 33.96
C GLU A 659 -16.46 -39.80 32.63
N GLY A 660 -17.74 -40.04 32.32
CA GLY A 660 -18.22 -40.65 31.08
C GLY A 660 -18.52 -39.65 29.96
N THR A 661 -18.10 -38.39 30.11
CA THR A 661 -18.10 -37.43 29.00
C THR A 661 -17.00 -37.81 27.99
N PRO A 662 -17.32 -37.99 26.70
CA PRO A 662 -16.31 -38.30 25.69
C PRO A 662 -15.33 -37.13 25.59
N GLN A 663 -14.04 -37.41 25.78
CA GLN A 663 -13.02 -36.37 25.70
C GLN A 663 -12.65 -36.13 24.23
N ILE A 664 -12.57 -34.87 23.84
CA ILE A 664 -12.05 -34.49 22.53
C ILE A 664 -10.54 -34.75 22.58
N LYS A 665 -10.08 -35.74 21.82
CA LYS A 665 -8.67 -36.05 21.69
C LYS A 665 -8.23 -35.65 20.28
N GLU A 666 -7.35 -34.65 20.24
CA GLU A 666 -6.71 -34.21 19.02
C GLU A 666 -5.67 -35.26 18.61
N HIS A 667 -5.95 -35.97 17.52
CA HIS A 667 -4.96 -36.84 16.89
C HIS A 667 -4.24 -36.05 15.81
N LEU A 668 -2.94 -35.81 16.02
CA LEU A 668 -2.05 -35.30 14.98
C LEU A 668 -1.67 -36.47 14.07
N LEU A 669 -2.45 -36.66 13.01
CA LEU A 669 -2.18 -37.67 11.99
C LEU A 669 -1.16 -37.10 11.00
N ASP A 670 0.02 -37.70 10.97
CA ASP A 670 1.09 -37.35 10.05
C ASP A 670 1.12 -38.37 8.90
N SER A 671 0.82 -37.89 7.68
CA SER A 671 0.74 -38.76 6.50
C SER A 671 2.08 -39.44 6.19
N ARG A 672 3.21 -38.82 6.55
CA ARG A 672 4.54 -39.42 6.42
C ARG A 672 4.73 -40.57 7.41
N LYS A 673 4.28 -40.38 8.65
CA LYS A 673 4.30 -41.45 9.66
C LYS A 673 3.40 -42.62 9.26
N GLU A 674 2.30 -42.37 8.56
CA GLU A 674 1.44 -43.46 8.08
C GLU A 674 2.12 -44.31 7.00
N VAL A 675 2.81 -43.67 6.04
CA VAL A 675 3.66 -44.39 5.06
C VAL A 675 4.76 -45.18 5.79
N ASP A 676 5.47 -44.56 6.74
CA ASP A 676 6.52 -45.22 7.52
C ASP A 676 5.98 -46.37 8.38
N ARG A 677 4.78 -46.22 8.95
CA ARG A 677 4.09 -47.25 9.76
C ARG A 677 3.75 -48.45 8.89
N GLN A 678 3.11 -48.23 7.74
CA GLN A 678 2.79 -49.30 6.80
C GLN A 678 4.06 -49.98 6.29
N LEU A 679 5.07 -49.22 5.88
CA LEU A 679 6.36 -49.75 5.43
C LEU A 679 6.99 -50.63 6.51
N LYS A 680 6.97 -50.20 7.78
CA LYS A 680 7.49 -51.00 8.89
C LYS A 680 6.69 -52.30 9.07
N THR A 681 5.36 -52.24 9.01
CA THR A 681 4.50 -53.42 9.13
C THR A 681 4.79 -54.44 8.01
N VAL A 682 4.91 -53.98 6.76
CA VAL A 682 5.21 -54.86 5.62
C VAL A 682 6.63 -55.42 5.71
N CYS A 683 7.62 -54.63 6.11
CA CYS A 683 8.98 -55.12 6.36
C CYS A 683 9.03 -56.17 7.49
N GLU A 684 8.28 -55.98 8.58
CA GLU A 684 8.20 -56.97 9.66
C GLU A 684 7.52 -58.26 9.21
N GLN A 685 6.48 -58.17 8.39
CA GLN A 685 5.81 -59.32 7.78
C GLN A 685 6.78 -60.07 6.86
N TYR A 686 7.45 -59.36 5.96
CA TYR A 686 8.49 -59.91 5.08
C TYR A 686 9.62 -60.60 5.84
N ILE A 687 10.11 -59.99 6.92
CA ILE A 687 11.16 -60.59 7.75
C ILE A 687 10.67 -61.91 8.37
N LYS A 688 9.42 -61.96 8.87
CA LYS A 688 8.84 -63.19 9.43
C LYS A 688 8.70 -64.27 8.37
N ASP A 689 8.16 -63.93 7.21
CA ASP A 689 7.89 -64.89 6.14
C ASP A 689 9.19 -65.38 5.47
N ALA A 690 10.20 -64.52 5.35
CA ALA A 690 11.56 -64.89 4.95
C ALA A 690 12.23 -65.85 5.95
N VAL A 691 12.11 -65.58 7.26
CA VAL A 691 12.65 -66.45 8.32
C VAL A 691 11.94 -67.81 8.33
N ASN A 692 10.61 -67.82 8.18
CA ASN A 692 9.81 -69.03 8.02
C ASN A 692 10.23 -69.81 6.76
N MET A 693 10.44 -69.14 5.63
CA MET A 693 10.88 -69.79 4.39
C MET A 693 12.20 -70.56 4.55
N LEU A 694 13.12 -70.03 5.35
CA LEU A 694 14.47 -70.57 5.56
C LEU A 694 14.54 -71.60 6.69
N VAL A 695 13.76 -71.43 7.76
CA VAL A 695 13.94 -72.15 9.03
C VAL A 695 12.61 -72.69 9.62
N SER A 696 11.55 -72.82 8.82
CA SER A 696 10.22 -73.31 9.24
C SER A 696 10.22 -74.61 10.07
N PRO A 697 10.97 -75.69 9.71
CA PRO A 697 10.98 -76.92 10.50
C PRO A 697 11.45 -76.70 11.94
N LEU A 698 12.44 -75.82 12.11
CA LEU A 698 12.99 -75.48 13.43
C LEU A 698 12.05 -74.58 14.23
N ILE A 699 11.41 -73.60 13.61
CA ILE A 699 10.44 -72.72 14.28
C ILE A 699 9.24 -73.52 14.78
N THR A 700 8.70 -74.40 13.93
CA THR A 700 7.59 -75.30 14.29
C THR A 700 7.96 -76.22 15.46
N PHE A 701 9.20 -76.70 15.51
CA PHE A 701 9.71 -77.49 16.62
C PHE A 701 9.81 -76.67 17.90
N LEU A 702 10.38 -75.46 17.84
CA LEU A 702 10.49 -74.55 18.98
C LEU A 702 9.12 -74.16 19.55
N ASP A 703 8.14 -73.88 18.71
CA ASP A 703 6.77 -73.54 19.15
C ASP A 703 6.09 -74.73 19.84
N LYS A 704 6.21 -75.94 19.27
CA LYS A 704 5.69 -77.17 19.90
C LYS A 704 6.39 -77.46 21.22
N ALA A 705 7.70 -77.23 21.29
CA ALA A 705 8.48 -77.46 22.50
C ALA A 705 8.13 -76.44 23.59
N GLN A 706 7.97 -75.17 23.24
CA GLN A 706 7.53 -74.11 24.15
C GLN A 706 6.09 -74.33 24.65
N ALA A 707 5.16 -74.77 23.78
CA ALA A 707 3.79 -75.07 24.18
C ALA A 707 3.72 -76.23 25.18
N LEU A 708 4.51 -77.30 25.00
CA LEU A 708 4.60 -78.39 25.97
C LEU A 708 5.19 -77.94 27.30
N LEU A 709 6.25 -77.14 27.27
CA LEU A 709 6.88 -76.60 28.48
C LEU A 709 5.91 -75.68 29.24
N SER A 710 5.14 -74.86 28.54
CA SER A 710 4.12 -73.98 29.11
C SER A 710 2.95 -74.74 29.74
N SER A 711 2.60 -75.91 29.19
CA SER A 711 1.54 -76.77 29.74
C SER A 711 1.97 -77.55 30.98
N THR A 712 3.28 -77.67 31.23
CA THR A 712 3.85 -78.50 32.30
C THR A 712 4.25 -77.68 33.55
N THR A 713 3.91 -76.38 33.59
CA THR A 713 4.23 -75.49 34.72
C THR A 713 3.27 -75.70 35.91
N ALA A 714 3.44 -76.80 36.64
CA ALA A 714 3.18 -76.85 38.07
C ALA A 714 4.53 -77.04 38.77
N PRO A 715 4.94 -76.15 39.70
CA PRO A 715 6.24 -76.21 40.33
C PRO A 715 6.29 -77.37 41.34
N GLU A 716 7.48 -77.95 41.52
CA GLU A 716 7.88 -78.90 42.61
C GLU A 716 8.27 -80.34 42.24
N THR A 717 8.58 -80.70 40.98
CA THR A 717 9.41 -81.90 40.75
C THR A 717 10.49 -81.74 39.68
N PRO A 718 11.69 -82.34 39.84
CA PRO A 718 12.77 -82.33 38.84
C PRO A 718 12.44 -83.12 37.55
N LYS A 719 11.20 -83.60 37.40
CA LYS A 719 10.70 -84.34 36.23
C LYS A 719 10.21 -83.41 35.11
N ALA A 720 9.97 -82.12 35.37
CA ALA A 720 9.59 -81.16 34.33
C ALA A 720 10.72 -80.95 33.30
N ASN A 721 11.99 -81.01 33.73
CA ASN A 721 13.15 -80.81 32.88
C ASN A 721 13.38 -81.95 31.86
N TYR A 722 12.68 -83.09 31.96
CA TYR A 722 12.83 -84.21 31.01
C TYR A 722 11.59 -84.42 30.13
N ALA A 723 10.56 -83.57 30.24
CA ALA A 723 9.30 -83.73 29.53
C ALA A 723 9.49 -83.74 28.00
N LEU A 724 10.43 -82.95 27.49
CA LEU A 724 10.78 -82.92 26.07
C LEU A 724 11.47 -84.23 25.63
N ARG A 725 12.43 -84.72 26.41
CA ARG A 725 13.18 -85.96 26.10
C ARG A 725 12.29 -87.22 26.10
N GLN A 726 11.21 -87.21 26.87
CA GLN A 726 10.23 -88.31 26.93
C GLN A 726 9.30 -88.34 25.71
N SER A 727 9.23 -87.26 24.94
CA SER A 727 8.39 -87.21 23.75
C SER A 727 9.09 -87.88 22.55
N PRO A 728 8.42 -88.76 21.79
CA PRO A 728 9.04 -89.50 20.70
C PRO A 728 9.45 -88.61 19.51
N TRP A 729 8.81 -87.45 19.38
CA TRP A 729 9.08 -86.46 18.33
C TRP A 729 10.25 -85.52 18.63
N ALA A 730 10.73 -85.46 19.88
CA ALA A 730 11.91 -84.70 20.28
C ALA A 730 13.11 -85.62 20.64
N SER A 731 13.19 -86.78 19.99
CA SER A 731 14.39 -87.62 20.09
C SER A 731 15.61 -86.94 19.42
N PRO A 732 16.84 -87.16 19.90
CA PRO A 732 18.04 -86.51 19.34
C PRO A 732 18.23 -86.73 17.83
N GLN A 733 17.80 -87.88 17.30
CA GLN A 733 17.84 -88.22 15.87
C GLN A 733 16.83 -87.39 15.06
N GLN A 734 15.64 -87.13 15.60
CA GLN A 734 14.64 -86.27 14.96
C GLN A 734 15.03 -84.79 15.04
N ILE A 735 15.70 -84.37 16.12
CA ILE A 735 16.26 -83.02 16.22
C ILE A 735 17.38 -82.82 15.18
N SER A 736 18.27 -83.81 15.01
CA SER A 736 19.29 -83.79 13.96
C SER A 736 18.67 -83.70 12.55
N SER A 737 17.61 -84.44 12.26
CA SER A 737 16.93 -84.38 10.95
C SER A 737 16.30 -83.01 10.70
N ILE A 738 15.69 -82.38 11.72
CA ILE A 738 15.14 -81.02 11.65
C ILE A 738 16.24 -79.98 11.40
N ILE A 739 17.39 -80.11 12.07
CA ILE A 739 18.55 -79.21 11.90
C ILE A 739 19.15 -79.36 10.50
N GLN A 740 19.34 -80.59 10.01
CA GLN A 740 19.85 -80.85 8.67
C GLN A 740 18.90 -80.31 7.60
N GLU A 741 17.60 -80.47 7.77
CA GLU A 741 16.60 -79.92 6.86
C GLU A 741 16.59 -78.38 6.89
N ALA A 742 16.71 -77.75 8.06
CA ALA A 742 16.84 -76.29 8.16
C ALA A 742 18.13 -75.78 7.48
N GLN A 743 19.27 -76.45 7.67
CA GLN A 743 20.53 -76.09 6.98
C GLN A 743 20.43 -76.28 5.46
N ARG A 744 19.72 -77.32 4.99
CA ARG A 744 19.45 -77.56 3.57
C ARG A 744 18.59 -76.45 2.97
N LEU A 745 17.52 -76.06 3.67
CA LEU A 745 16.62 -74.97 3.25
C LEU A 745 17.35 -73.63 3.19
N ILE A 746 18.22 -73.33 4.16
CA ILE A 746 19.07 -72.13 4.13
C ILE A 746 19.96 -72.13 2.88
N LYS A 747 20.68 -73.22 2.60
CA LYS A 747 21.56 -73.30 1.42
C LYS A 747 20.80 -73.19 0.10
N ALA A 748 19.59 -73.71 0.01
CA ALA A 748 18.81 -73.75 -1.22
C ALA A 748 18.03 -72.44 -1.49
N LYS A 749 17.43 -71.84 -0.46
CA LYS A 749 16.46 -70.73 -0.63
C LYS A 749 17.05 -69.34 -0.32
N LEU A 750 18.17 -69.26 0.41
CA LEU A 750 18.79 -67.96 0.74
C LEU A 750 19.22 -67.19 -0.52
N ALA A 751 19.76 -67.90 -1.51
CA ALA A 751 20.19 -67.27 -2.77
C ALA A 751 19.03 -66.67 -3.56
N VAL A 752 17.88 -67.36 -3.60
CA VAL A 752 16.66 -66.89 -4.27
C VAL A 752 16.11 -65.65 -3.55
N LEU A 753 16.08 -65.67 -2.21
CA LEU A 753 15.61 -64.55 -1.40
C LEU A 753 16.47 -63.30 -1.60
N GLN A 754 17.80 -63.44 -1.55
CA GLN A 754 18.72 -62.32 -1.79
C GLN A 754 18.61 -61.77 -3.21
N ARG A 755 18.41 -62.66 -4.20
CA ARG A 755 18.20 -62.25 -5.58
C ARG A 755 16.90 -61.45 -5.77
N ALA A 756 15.81 -61.89 -5.17
CA ALA A 756 14.55 -61.15 -5.18
C ALA A 756 14.70 -59.78 -4.50
N MET A 757 15.37 -59.70 -3.34
CA MET A 757 15.67 -58.41 -2.69
C MET A 757 16.46 -57.46 -3.60
N GLN A 758 17.50 -57.95 -4.28
CA GLN A 758 18.32 -57.14 -5.19
C GLN A 758 17.53 -56.68 -6.43
N LEU A 759 16.58 -57.48 -6.91
CA LEU A 759 15.76 -57.15 -8.07
C LEU A 759 14.74 -56.03 -7.78
N TYR A 760 14.13 -56.08 -6.59
CA TYR A 760 13.11 -55.11 -6.18
C TYR A 760 13.70 -53.85 -5.52
N LEU A 761 14.76 -54.00 -4.72
CA LEU A 761 15.42 -52.92 -3.99
C LEU A 761 16.69 -52.49 -4.73
N SER A 762 16.69 -51.27 -5.25
CA SER A 762 17.86 -50.70 -5.96
C SER A 762 19.03 -50.35 -5.03
N ASN A 763 18.77 -50.10 -3.74
CA ASN A 763 19.77 -49.66 -2.78
C ASN A 763 20.31 -50.81 -1.91
N ARG A 764 21.64 -51.02 -1.95
CA ARG A 764 22.39 -51.99 -1.14
C ARG A 764 22.29 -51.73 0.36
N ASP A 765 22.18 -50.48 0.78
CA ASP A 765 22.03 -50.14 2.21
C ASP A 765 20.66 -50.59 2.73
N THR A 766 19.60 -50.38 1.95
CA THR A 766 18.24 -50.83 2.28
C THR A 766 18.15 -52.36 2.30
N GLU A 767 18.80 -53.03 1.34
CA GLU A 767 18.96 -54.49 1.33
C GLU A 767 19.60 -54.98 2.63
N PHE A 768 20.72 -54.39 3.02
CA PHE A 768 21.44 -54.75 4.25
C PHE A 768 20.61 -54.50 5.52
N ILE A 769 19.91 -53.37 5.59
CA ILE A 769 19.04 -53.03 6.73
C ILE A 769 17.92 -54.06 6.92
N ILE A 770 17.29 -54.53 5.84
CA ILE A 770 16.22 -55.54 5.89
C ILE A 770 16.79 -56.95 6.13
N PHE A 771 17.96 -57.26 5.55
CA PHE A 771 18.57 -58.59 5.68
C PHE A 771 19.16 -58.84 7.08
N ARG A 772 19.66 -57.81 7.77
CA ARG A 772 20.26 -57.94 9.11
C ARG A 772 19.30 -58.54 10.15
N PRO A 773 18.04 -58.08 10.30
CA PRO A 773 17.02 -58.73 11.13
C PRO A 773 16.78 -60.20 10.77
N ILE A 774 16.73 -60.54 9.47
CA ILE A 774 16.53 -61.93 9.00
C ILE A 774 17.69 -62.81 9.50
N ARG A 775 18.94 -62.38 9.27
CA ARG A 775 20.15 -63.05 9.76
C ARG A 775 20.12 -63.25 11.27
N ASN A 776 19.80 -62.19 12.02
CA ASN A 776 19.76 -62.23 13.48
C ASN A 776 18.67 -63.17 14.01
N ASN A 777 17.46 -63.15 13.42
CA ASN A 777 16.36 -64.03 13.83
C ASN A 777 16.69 -65.51 13.56
N ILE A 778 17.35 -65.82 12.45
CA ILE A 778 17.82 -67.19 12.16
C ILE A 778 18.81 -67.66 13.22
N ILE A 779 19.84 -66.85 13.50
CA ILE A 779 20.84 -67.17 14.54
C ILE A 779 20.15 -67.35 15.90
N GLN A 780 19.22 -66.47 16.26
CA GLN A 780 18.46 -66.57 17.51
C GLN A 780 17.62 -67.84 17.59
N SER A 781 17.03 -68.32 16.49
CA SER A 781 16.29 -69.60 16.49
C SER A 781 17.20 -70.78 16.80
N PHE A 782 18.43 -70.82 16.27
CA PHE A 782 19.40 -71.86 16.61
C PHE A 782 19.94 -71.73 18.05
N VAL A 783 20.16 -70.50 18.53
CA VAL A 783 20.55 -70.25 19.94
C VAL A 783 19.43 -70.68 20.91
N LYS A 784 18.16 -70.40 20.58
CA LYS A 784 17.01 -70.85 21.37
C LYS A 784 16.91 -72.38 21.40
N LEU A 785 17.22 -73.05 20.28
CA LEU A 785 17.28 -74.50 20.23
C LEU A 785 18.38 -75.04 21.15
N GLU A 786 19.59 -74.50 21.06
CA GLU A 786 20.73 -74.88 21.90
C GLU A 786 20.43 -74.69 23.39
N GLN A 787 19.83 -73.54 23.76
CA GLN A 787 19.37 -73.27 25.13
C GLN A 787 18.31 -74.27 25.59
N LEU A 788 17.32 -74.55 24.74
CA LEU A 788 16.24 -75.49 25.05
C LEU A 788 16.79 -76.91 25.29
N LEU A 789 17.75 -77.36 24.48
CA LEU A 789 18.40 -78.66 24.67
C LEU A 789 19.25 -78.69 25.96
N THR A 790 19.96 -77.61 26.27
CA THR A 790 20.79 -77.51 27.49
C THR A 790 19.95 -77.48 28.76
N THR A 791 18.81 -76.78 28.78
CA THR A 791 17.94 -76.66 29.96
C THR A 791 17.12 -77.94 30.23
N ASN A 792 16.83 -78.75 29.21
CA ASN A 792 15.94 -79.92 29.32
C ASN A 792 16.65 -81.28 29.40
N GLY A 793 17.84 -81.31 30.02
CA GLY A 793 18.48 -82.55 30.46
C GLY A 793 18.95 -83.49 29.34
N TYR A 794 19.28 -82.97 28.16
CA TYR A 794 19.96 -83.73 27.11
C TYR A 794 21.43 -83.97 27.52
N SER A 795 21.93 -85.19 27.34
CA SER A 795 23.32 -85.54 27.69
C SER A 795 24.32 -84.95 26.67
N SER A 796 25.61 -84.90 27.03
CA SER A 796 26.67 -84.48 26.09
C SER A 796 26.68 -85.33 24.83
N ASP A 797 26.36 -86.62 24.93
CA ASP A 797 26.27 -87.54 23.78
C ASP A 797 25.04 -87.25 22.92
N ASP A 798 23.90 -86.90 23.54
CA ASP A 798 22.68 -86.50 22.84
C ASP A 798 22.87 -85.16 22.09
N MET A 799 23.67 -84.25 22.64
CA MET A 799 24.06 -82.99 21.99
C MET A 799 24.96 -83.23 20.77
N ILE A 800 25.86 -84.22 20.83
CA ILE A 800 26.69 -84.62 19.69
C ILE A 800 25.82 -85.28 18.59
N ILE A 801 24.89 -86.15 18.97
CA ILE A 801 23.96 -86.83 18.04
C ILE A 801 23.03 -85.83 17.35
N SER A 802 22.54 -84.82 18.09
CA SER A 802 21.67 -83.79 17.52
C SER A 802 22.40 -82.83 16.57
N SER A 803 23.74 -82.78 16.59
CA SER A 803 24.57 -81.99 15.66
C SER A 803 24.15 -80.51 15.57
N CYS A 804 23.77 -79.91 16.70
CA CYS A 804 23.33 -78.52 16.74
C CYS A 804 24.50 -77.57 16.42
N PRO A 805 24.41 -76.71 15.38
CA PRO A 805 25.47 -75.78 15.05
C PRO A 805 25.53 -74.64 16.07
N SER A 806 26.74 -74.19 16.40
CA SER A 806 26.92 -73.00 17.24
C SER A 806 26.48 -71.72 16.50
N ALA A 807 26.21 -70.64 17.23
CA ALA A 807 25.83 -69.35 16.64
C ALA A 807 26.86 -68.85 15.59
N GLU A 808 28.16 -69.09 15.82
CA GLU A 808 29.24 -68.73 14.89
C GLU A 808 29.19 -69.60 13.62
N GLN A 809 28.95 -70.90 13.76
CA GLN A 809 28.82 -71.82 12.62
C GLN A 809 27.61 -71.47 11.74
N VAL A 810 26.48 -71.09 12.34
CA VAL A 810 25.30 -70.60 11.61
C VAL A 810 25.59 -69.28 10.89
N SER A 811 26.32 -68.37 11.55
CA SER A 811 26.73 -67.09 10.96
C SER A 811 27.66 -67.27 9.75
N ILE A 812 28.61 -68.22 9.83
CA ILE A 812 29.49 -68.60 8.70
C ILE A 812 28.68 -69.28 7.60
N LEU A 813 27.72 -70.14 7.93
CA LEU A 813 26.84 -70.80 6.97
C LEU A 813 25.98 -69.78 6.19
N LEU A 814 25.42 -68.77 6.85
CA LEU A 814 24.68 -67.68 6.20
C LEU A 814 25.60 -66.82 5.32
N SER A 815 26.83 -66.55 5.76
CA SER A 815 27.79 -65.74 5.00
C SER A 815 28.30 -66.47 3.76
N SER A 816 28.63 -67.76 3.89
CA SER A 816 29.06 -68.61 2.76
C SER A 816 27.94 -68.89 1.76
N ALA A 817 26.72 -69.15 2.22
CA ALA A 817 25.56 -69.29 1.35
C ALA A 817 25.21 -67.99 0.61
N SER A 818 25.46 -66.83 1.23
CA SER A 818 25.29 -65.52 0.57
C SER A 818 26.35 -65.23 -0.50
N ILE A 819 27.61 -65.62 -0.28
CA ILE A 819 28.67 -65.49 -1.30
C ILE A 819 28.37 -66.39 -2.51
N LEU A 820 27.97 -67.64 -2.26
CA LEU A 820 27.55 -68.58 -3.32
C LEU A 820 26.32 -68.07 -4.10
N ALA A 821 25.42 -67.33 -3.44
CA ALA A 821 24.32 -66.64 -4.11
C ALA A 821 24.83 -65.57 -5.09
N THR A 822 25.84 -64.78 -4.71
CA THR A 822 26.40 -63.75 -5.60
C THR A 822 27.13 -64.32 -6.82
N GLU A 823 27.80 -65.49 -6.69
CA GLU A 823 28.48 -66.16 -7.81
C GLU A 823 27.49 -66.86 -8.76
N THR A 824 26.42 -67.46 -8.22
CA THR A 824 25.38 -68.08 -9.05
C THR A 824 24.65 -67.06 -9.92
N VAL A 825 24.47 -65.82 -9.44
CA VAL A 825 23.94 -64.68 -10.21
C VAL A 825 24.82 -64.35 -11.42
N ALA A 826 26.15 -64.32 -11.26
CA ALA A 826 27.09 -64.08 -12.37
C ALA A 826 27.10 -65.24 -13.41
N SER A 827 26.70 -66.45 -13.00
CA SER A 827 26.61 -67.63 -13.87
C SER A 827 25.26 -67.77 -14.59
N PHE A 828 24.15 -67.33 -13.97
CA PHE A 828 22.80 -67.37 -14.54
C PHE A 828 22.61 -66.27 -15.58
N ALA A 829 23.13 -65.06 -15.34
CA ALA A 829 23.22 -64.00 -16.34
C ALA A 829 23.98 -64.47 -17.60
N ARG A 830 25.04 -65.28 -17.43
CA ARG A 830 25.77 -65.92 -18.53
C ARG A 830 24.97 -66.99 -19.28
N LYS A 831 24.02 -67.67 -18.64
CA LYS A 831 23.19 -68.73 -19.25
C LYS A 831 22.01 -68.16 -20.07
N ILE A 832 21.36 -67.08 -19.61
CA ILE A 832 20.26 -66.44 -20.35
C ILE A 832 20.75 -65.85 -21.68
N SER A 833 21.95 -65.25 -21.70
CA SER A 833 22.61 -64.78 -22.93
C SER A 833 22.92 -65.90 -23.94
N THR A 834 22.91 -67.17 -23.51
CA THR A 834 23.16 -68.33 -24.38
C THR A 834 21.89 -69.08 -24.79
N SER A 835 20.80 -69.01 -24.02
CA SER A 835 19.55 -69.73 -24.33
C SER A 835 18.60 -68.95 -25.26
N SER A 836 18.71 -67.61 -25.32
CA SER A 836 17.89 -66.80 -26.25
C SER A 836 18.28 -66.94 -27.73
N SER A 837 19.36 -67.68 -28.05
CA SER A 837 19.85 -67.85 -29.42
C SER A 837 19.33 -69.10 -30.15
N VAL A 838 18.60 -70.02 -29.50
CA VAL A 838 18.33 -71.35 -30.07
C VAL A 838 16.85 -71.75 -30.25
N GLU A 839 15.86 -71.09 -29.64
CA GLU A 839 14.44 -71.53 -29.70
C GLU A 839 13.50 -70.68 -30.59
N GLY A 840 14.03 -69.94 -31.57
CA GLY A 840 13.24 -69.08 -32.47
C GLY A 840 13.01 -69.59 -33.90
N ARG A 841 13.12 -70.90 -34.17
CA ARG A 841 12.89 -71.48 -35.52
C ARG A 841 12.02 -72.73 -35.47
N LYS A 842 10.70 -72.54 -35.48
CA LYS A 842 9.67 -73.39 -36.14
C LYS A 842 8.27 -72.92 -35.69
N LEU A 843 7.30 -73.02 -36.62
CA LEU A 843 5.95 -72.43 -36.64
C LEU A 843 5.96 -70.93 -36.97
N SER A 844 5.40 -70.42 -38.07
CA SER A 844 4.30 -70.95 -38.88
C SER A 844 4.27 -70.28 -40.26
N THR A 845 4.39 -71.09 -41.30
CA THR A 845 3.89 -70.78 -42.65
C THR A 845 2.71 -71.70 -42.91
N LEU A 846 1.54 -71.15 -43.26
CA LEU A 846 0.65 -71.64 -44.32
C LEU A 846 -0.61 -70.76 -44.43
N THR A 847 -0.78 -70.23 -45.65
CA THR A 847 -2.05 -69.92 -46.39
C THR A 847 -2.95 -68.81 -45.83
N THR A 848 -3.32 -67.77 -46.60
CA THR A 848 -3.95 -67.82 -47.95
C THR A 848 -3.63 -66.62 -48.87
N ASN A 849 -3.47 -66.94 -50.16
CA ASN A 849 -3.41 -66.15 -51.41
C ASN A 849 -4.71 -65.35 -51.76
N PRO A 850 -4.83 -64.67 -52.92
CA PRO A 850 -4.00 -63.60 -53.53
C PRO A 850 -4.87 -62.51 -54.26
N GLU A 851 -4.25 -61.78 -55.22
CA GLU A 851 -4.77 -60.79 -56.21
C GLU A 851 -4.54 -59.31 -55.84
N LEU A 852 -3.97 -58.41 -56.66
CA LEU A 852 -3.64 -58.34 -58.10
C LEU A 852 -2.65 -57.17 -58.37
N ALA A 853 -1.83 -57.30 -59.44
CA ALA A 853 -1.26 -56.28 -60.37
C ALA A 853 -0.53 -55.02 -59.82
N GLU A 854 0.78 -54.82 -60.05
CA GLU A 854 1.51 -54.42 -61.29
C GLU A 854 1.61 -52.89 -61.55
N GLU A 855 2.74 -52.51 -62.17
CA GLU A 855 3.16 -51.20 -62.73
C GLU A 855 3.82 -50.20 -61.74
N GLN A 856 5.16 -50.04 -61.72
CA GLN A 856 6.09 -49.42 -62.69
C GLN A 856 5.88 -47.93 -62.98
N SER A 857 6.99 -47.18 -62.82
CA SER A 857 7.43 -45.88 -63.40
C SER A 857 7.81 -44.87 -62.30
N GLN A 858 9.09 -44.64 -61.97
CA GLN A 858 10.17 -43.95 -62.70
C GLN A 858 9.79 -42.57 -63.28
N THR A 859 10.25 -41.51 -62.60
CA THR A 859 10.83 -40.26 -63.16
C THR A 859 11.49 -39.51 -61.98
N THR A 860 12.83 -39.47 -61.83
CA THR A 860 13.78 -38.42 -62.32
C THR A 860 13.25 -37.00 -62.10
N GLU A 861 13.80 -36.28 -61.12
CA GLU A 861 14.93 -35.33 -61.21
C GLU A 861 14.40 -33.89 -61.21
N ASN A 862 14.77 -33.10 -60.18
CA ASN A 862 15.61 -31.92 -60.39
C ASN A 862 15.92 -31.21 -59.07
N GLU A 863 17.22 -30.98 -58.92
CA GLU A 863 17.88 -30.02 -58.04
C GLU A 863 17.42 -28.58 -58.31
N GLU A 864 17.41 -27.76 -57.27
CA GLU A 864 18.04 -26.42 -57.20
C GLU A 864 17.69 -25.84 -55.82
N ALA A 865 18.66 -25.74 -54.91
CA ALA A 865 19.61 -24.64 -54.76
C ALA A 865 19.19 -23.68 -53.63
N GLU A 866 19.97 -23.78 -52.57
CA GLU A 866 20.23 -22.81 -51.50
C GLU A 866 20.46 -21.38 -52.05
N PRO A 867 20.31 -20.30 -51.23
CA PRO A 867 21.38 -20.00 -50.28
C PRO A 867 20.96 -19.40 -48.92
N ALA A 868 21.87 -19.64 -47.98
CA ALA A 868 22.01 -19.03 -46.67
C ALA A 868 22.21 -17.51 -46.71
N ILE A 869 21.80 -16.82 -45.62
CA ILE A 869 22.40 -15.57 -45.16
C ILE A 869 22.56 -15.61 -43.62
N GLU A 870 23.82 -15.41 -43.23
CA GLU A 870 24.44 -15.14 -41.92
C GLU A 870 23.75 -14.05 -41.09
N GLU A 871 23.54 -14.26 -39.79
CA GLU A 871 24.45 -13.89 -38.68
C GLU A 871 24.49 -12.38 -38.38
N LYS A 872 23.98 -11.98 -37.21
CA LYS A 872 24.59 -10.89 -36.43
C LYS A 872 24.26 -10.96 -34.94
N VAL A 873 25.35 -10.97 -34.19
CA VAL A 873 25.54 -11.10 -32.75
C VAL A 873 25.83 -9.72 -32.14
N GLU A 874 25.63 -9.64 -30.80
CA GLU A 874 26.20 -8.69 -29.80
C GLU A 874 25.51 -7.32 -29.54
N PRO A 875 25.77 -6.65 -28.38
CA PRO A 875 26.12 -7.15 -27.04
C PRO A 875 25.37 -6.47 -25.86
N VAL A 876 25.62 -7.07 -24.69
CA VAL A 876 25.49 -6.60 -23.31
C VAL A 876 26.17 -5.24 -23.05
N THR A 877 25.55 -4.39 -22.22
CA THR A 877 26.27 -3.44 -21.35
C THR A 877 25.58 -3.27 -20.00
N THR A 878 26.40 -3.42 -18.97
CA THR A 878 26.23 -3.03 -17.57
C THR A 878 26.11 -1.52 -17.37
N ALA A 879 25.23 -1.11 -16.45
CA ALA A 879 25.39 0.00 -15.51
C ALA A 879 24.53 -0.29 -14.28
#